data_AF-A0A150R5A9-F1
#
_entry.id   AF-A0A150R5A9-F1
#
_cell.length_a   1.000
_cell.length_b   1.000
_cell.length_c   1.000
_cell.angle_alpha   90.00
_cell.angle_beta   90.00
_cell.angle_gamma   90.00
#
_symmetry.space_group_name_H-M   'P 1'
#
loop_
_entity.id
_entity.type
_entity.pdbx_description
1 polymer ?
#
loop_
_entity_poly.entity_id
_entity_poly.type
_entity_poly.pdbx_seq_one_letter_code
_entity_poly.pdbx_strand_id
1 'polypeptide(L)'
;VGPPAVGFWQFDDCDGSTTELLDSSGNGATATRSAGAACAQGISGLGISFDHKNDTVTVDDDPRFTFGKNLAIAAWVNPTSVSGSTVRTIAQERDGGDSSFALVVRNDEARFSVTLDSGRTITSRAAIAANVWTHVAGIYDGRFVRLFLNGEQVGQISAPGAIRDVNAPIHIGNNAQKQRFTGLIDEVWLSNSPTTGFEIAQLSCINRPETVTVTPASSGPVAPNTPVTYQVAVTNNDVGACAPAEYFLSPSFPPGINVLVDTPSIPGVQPGSTATFPVTVTGSEEAEPGLHEIPFSVFNFNSPEFFVGSGSLNYELLEPTGCFVRTSREIFVKHLSVVEDPVRTTFDGPAGDPRTGAWTFARLMEDMAPTPADAPAMVEELFSTWLTDQRVNGFTVPARPAIQQVVLDEWPRNADGSLDLQRAPLLLLGIVNRIDVRNLAEGHAGEGRFVFGVVSQGSPQQFTVILEYKLPASTEADVIEWANAWHALGSLPFPSEEYNAALQAITTRFAGRNAAPGRPNGSSLGQLRTNEIALAGPWELREFVLSPNTGFLRPETVKLTPDLGFDGTPTLAAFVNQNEAAIVAEQFTVPDTFQGAPFLGGSSFNNLTAWTAPGILNNEARHKFSLNTCNGCHGGAETGTPFLHVNPRTLGSEASLSGFMTGINIPDPVTGEVRTLNDLGRRNQDLAALVCEPVPTFAAGAPAARAAAPSGSRSAFIRRGIGRVH
;
A
#
# COMPACT_ATOMS: atom_id res chain seq x y z
N VAL A 1 22.26 25.69 7.84
CA VAL A 1 23.43 26.56 8.11
C VAL A 1 22.89 27.83 8.75
N GLY A 2 23.17 28.06 10.03
CA GLY A 2 22.71 29.26 10.74
C GLY A 2 23.39 30.54 10.22
N PRO A 3 22.94 31.73 10.64
CA PRO A 3 23.55 32.98 10.23
C PRO A 3 25.00 33.10 10.73
N PRO A 4 25.88 33.85 10.02
CA PRO A 4 27.29 33.98 10.38
C PRO A 4 27.48 34.59 11.79
N ALA A 5 28.16 33.85 12.66
CA ALA A 5 28.52 34.29 14.01
C ALA A 5 30.00 34.64 14.10
N VAL A 6 30.36 35.53 15.02
CA VAL A 6 31.75 35.66 15.55
C VAL A 6 31.97 34.86 16.83
N GLY A 7 30.88 34.45 17.48
CA GLY A 7 30.86 33.50 18.58
C GLY A 7 29.45 32.93 18.73
N PHE A 8 29.36 31.64 19.01
CA PHE A 8 28.10 30.96 19.30
C PHE A 8 28.31 29.92 20.39
N TRP A 9 27.66 30.11 21.53
CA TRP A 9 27.79 29.23 22.69
C TRP A 9 26.44 28.58 22.97
N GLN A 10 26.30 27.34 22.52
CA GLN A 10 25.12 26.51 22.76
C GLN A 10 25.12 25.90 24.16
N PHE A 11 26.28 25.85 24.82
CA PHE A 11 26.47 25.27 26.16
C PHE A 11 26.15 23.78 26.32
N ASP A 12 25.83 23.07 25.22
CA ASP A 12 25.65 21.62 25.17
C ASP A 12 26.86 20.81 25.63
N ASP A 13 28.05 21.41 25.63
CA ASP A 13 29.30 20.84 26.11
C ASP A 13 29.59 21.12 27.59
N CYS A 14 28.66 21.79 28.30
CA CYS A 14 28.80 22.04 29.73
C CYS A 14 28.77 20.73 30.51
N ASP A 15 29.89 20.41 31.16
CA ASP A 15 29.99 19.26 32.06
C ASP A 15 30.73 19.59 33.37
N GLY A 16 30.73 18.66 34.32
CA GLY A 16 31.38 18.84 35.63
C GLY A 16 32.91 18.70 35.63
N SER A 17 33.53 18.39 34.49
CA SER A 17 34.96 18.10 34.36
C SER A 17 35.78 19.31 33.89
N THR A 18 35.15 20.24 33.16
CA THR A 18 35.77 21.46 32.67
C THR A 18 34.92 22.70 32.95
N THR A 19 35.58 23.87 32.97
CA THR A 19 34.94 25.19 32.97
C THR A 19 34.92 25.84 31.60
N GLU A 20 35.56 25.23 30.60
CA GLU A 20 35.54 25.72 29.22
C GLU A 20 34.19 25.40 28.56
N LEU A 21 33.72 26.31 27.72
CA LEU A 21 32.52 26.21 26.90
C LEU A 21 32.91 26.59 25.46
N LEU A 22 32.84 25.63 24.57
CA LEU A 22 33.30 25.72 23.20
C LEU A 22 32.44 26.68 22.38
N ASP A 23 33.08 27.30 21.40
CA ASP A 23 32.41 28.12 20.39
C ASP A 23 31.92 27.24 19.24
N SER A 24 30.62 26.93 19.25
CA SER A 24 29.91 26.16 18.21
C SER A 24 29.92 26.81 16.83
N SER A 25 30.31 28.09 16.72
CA SER A 25 30.50 28.72 15.40
C SER A 25 31.79 28.27 14.70
N GLY A 26 32.72 27.66 15.45
CA GLY A 26 34.01 27.20 14.93
C GLY A 26 35.07 28.30 14.78
N ASN A 27 34.81 29.51 15.26
CA ASN A 27 35.76 30.62 15.16
C ASN A 27 36.78 30.64 16.31
N GLY A 28 36.59 29.80 17.34
CA GLY A 28 37.54 29.65 18.45
C GLY A 28 37.40 30.73 19.52
N ALA A 29 36.20 31.32 19.67
CA ALA A 29 35.88 32.25 20.75
C ALA A 29 35.46 31.49 22.04
N THR A 30 36.29 30.58 22.54
CA THR A 30 35.97 29.74 23.71
C THR A 30 35.62 30.60 24.93
N ALA A 31 34.52 30.27 25.61
CA ALA A 31 34.11 30.91 26.85
C ALA A 31 34.56 30.10 28.08
N THR A 32 34.62 30.73 29.24
CA THR A 32 34.90 30.08 30.52
C THR A 32 33.80 30.40 31.53
N ARG A 33 33.16 29.37 32.09
CA ARG A 33 32.21 29.52 33.21
C ARG A 33 32.93 29.51 34.55
N SER A 34 32.41 30.26 35.53
CA SER A 34 32.86 30.10 36.91
C SER A 34 32.58 28.69 37.42
N ALA A 35 33.47 28.12 38.25
CA ALA A 35 33.34 26.76 38.76
C ALA A 35 32.00 26.44 39.47
N GLY A 36 31.32 27.47 40.00
CA GLY A 36 30.02 27.32 40.67
C GLY A 36 28.78 27.41 39.77
N ALA A 37 28.91 27.91 38.53
CA ALA A 37 27.78 28.08 37.62
C ALA A 37 27.36 26.72 37.05
N ALA A 38 26.21 26.18 37.45
CA ALA A 38 25.81 24.83 37.10
C ALA A 38 25.29 24.70 35.66
N CYS A 39 25.55 23.56 35.03
CA CYS A 39 24.87 23.14 33.81
C CYS A 39 23.44 22.70 34.17
N ALA A 40 22.45 23.08 33.36
CA ALA A 40 21.05 22.72 33.55
C ALA A 40 20.38 22.47 32.19
N GLN A 41 19.20 21.86 32.19
CA GLN A 41 18.46 21.63 30.94
C GLN A 41 18.06 22.97 30.30
N GLY A 42 18.56 23.20 29.09
CA GLY A 42 18.35 24.41 28.30
C GLY A 42 17.03 24.42 27.52
N ILE A 43 16.88 25.37 26.60
CA ILE A 43 15.79 25.35 25.61
C ILE A 43 16.06 24.26 24.55
N SER A 44 17.34 24.01 24.28
CA SER A 44 17.90 22.96 23.45
C SER A 44 19.07 22.37 24.25
N GLY A 45 19.11 21.05 24.45
CA GLY A 45 20.17 20.40 25.22
C GLY A 45 20.46 21.02 26.61
N LEU A 46 21.66 21.55 26.82
CA LEU A 46 22.11 22.14 28.08
C LEU A 46 22.30 23.65 27.99
N GLY A 47 21.91 24.37 29.04
CA GLY A 47 22.23 25.78 29.27
C GLY A 47 22.95 25.99 30.61
N ILE A 48 23.17 27.26 30.96
CA ILE A 48 23.84 27.65 32.21
C ILE A 48 22.84 28.27 33.20
N SER A 49 22.89 27.79 34.45
CA SER A 49 22.16 28.35 35.58
C SER A 49 22.97 29.43 36.30
N PHE A 50 22.31 30.57 36.55
CA PHE A 50 22.87 31.71 37.29
C PHE A 50 22.10 31.92 38.61
N ASP A 51 22.20 30.98 39.54
CA ASP A 51 21.45 30.96 40.80
C ASP A 51 22.31 31.34 42.02
N HIS A 52 23.65 31.29 41.91
CA HIS A 52 24.61 31.71 42.94
C HIS A 52 25.32 33.02 42.60
N LYS A 53 25.76 33.74 43.65
CA LYS A 53 26.16 35.16 43.55
C LYS A 53 27.30 35.45 42.56
N ASN A 54 28.14 34.44 42.30
CA ASN A 54 29.38 34.57 41.54
C ASN A 54 29.29 33.87 40.18
N ASP A 55 28.13 33.33 39.82
CA ASP A 55 27.97 32.58 38.58
C ASP A 55 28.13 33.55 37.41
N THR A 56 29.03 33.24 36.49
CA THR A 56 29.32 34.05 35.31
C THR A 56 29.91 33.15 34.23
N VAL A 57 29.67 33.51 32.97
CA VAL A 57 30.42 33.01 31.82
C VAL A 57 31.17 34.19 31.22
N THR A 58 32.46 34.02 30.94
CA THR A 58 33.33 35.07 30.41
C THR A 58 33.95 34.61 29.10
N VAL A 59 33.90 35.47 28.10
CA VAL A 59 34.65 35.34 26.86
C VAL A 59 35.72 36.42 26.91
N ASP A 60 36.98 36.02 26.78
CA ASP A 60 38.10 36.96 26.82
C ASP A 60 38.02 37.96 25.66
N ASP A 61 38.57 39.15 25.88
CA ASP A 61 38.68 40.19 24.85
C ASP A 61 39.46 39.66 23.64
N ASP A 62 38.97 39.94 22.43
CA ASP A 62 39.60 39.55 21.17
C ASP A 62 39.32 40.62 20.11
N PRO A 63 40.28 40.96 19.22
CA PRO A 63 40.09 41.94 18.15
C PRO A 63 38.85 41.72 17.26
N ARG A 64 38.30 40.50 17.21
CA ARG A 64 37.05 40.19 16.48
C ARG A 64 35.81 40.84 17.11
N PHE A 65 35.87 41.25 18.38
CA PHE A 65 34.79 41.93 19.09
C PHE A 65 34.79 43.46 18.89
N THR A 66 35.51 43.96 17.87
CA THR A 66 35.33 45.32 17.39
C THR A 66 34.12 45.40 16.43
N PHE A 67 33.00 45.93 16.90
CA PHE A 67 31.72 45.91 16.17
C PHE A 67 31.53 47.03 15.13
N GLY A 68 32.21 48.17 15.28
CA GLY A 68 32.09 49.30 14.36
C GLY A 68 30.64 49.79 14.21
N LYS A 69 29.96 49.45 13.11
CA LYS A 69 28.56 49.81 12.86
C LYS A 69 27.59 48.63 12.89
N ASN A 70 28.08 47.39 13.04
CA ASN A 70 27.23 46.21 12.98
C ASN A 70 27.44 45.39 14.24
N LEU A 71 26.35 45.17 14.95
CA LEU A 71 26.31 44.27 16.10
C LEU A 71 24.97 43.56 16.07
N ALA A 72 24.98 42.24 16.18
CA ALA A 72 23.81 41.48 16.51
C ALA A 72 24.14 40.51 17.64
N ILE A 73 23.27 40.42 18.63
CA ILE A 73 23.40 39.48 19.74
C ILE A 73 22.05 38.85 20.01
N ALA A 74 22.04 37.56 20.30
CA ALA A 74 20.85 36.80 20.63
C ALA A 74 21.15 35.80 21.75
N ALA A 75 20.14 35.52 22.56
CA ALA A 75 20.19 34.45 23.55
C ALA A 75 18.77 33.98 23.88
N TRP A 76 18.61 32.70 24.16
CA TRP A 76 17.44 32.20 24.87
C TRP A 76 17.62 32.42 26.36
N VAL A 77 16.60 32.96 27.03
CA VAL A 77 16.64 33.23 28.48
C VAL A 77 15.36 32.79 29.17
N ASN A 78 15.48 32.28 30.39
CA ASN A 78 14.35 31.98 31.28
C ASN A 78 14.60 32.59 32.66
N PRO A 79 14.28 33.88 32.85
CA PRO A 79 14.52 34.58 34.11
C PRO A 79 13.52 34.16 35.19
N THR A 80 13.97 33.80 36.39
CA THR A 80 13.08 33.53 37.54
C THR A 80 12.49 34.79 38.15
N SER A 81 13.08 35.96 37.85
CA SER A 81 12.63 37.28 38.31
C SER A 81 13.01 38.36 37.31
N VAL A 82 12.06 39.21 36.95
CA VAL A 82 12.24 40.32 36.00
C VAL A 82 11.96 41.70 36.64
N SER A 83 11.28 41.71 37.78
CA SER A 83 10.84 42.92 38.47
C SER A 83 11.97 43.62 39.24
N GLY A 84 11.78 44.90 39.50
CA GLY A 84 12.70 45.73 40.28
C GLY A 84 13.81 46.40 39.47
N SER A 85 14.46 47.38 40.10
CA SER A 85 15.39 48.31 39.45
C SER A 85 16.82 47.81 39.27
N THR A 86 17.13 46.63 39.80
CA THR A 86 18.42 45.95 39.62
C THR A 86 18.58 45.47 38.18
N VAL A 87 19.72 45.77 37.57
CA VAL A 87 20.09 45.24 36.25
C VAL A 87 20.46 43.77 36.39
N ARG A 88 19.99 42.95 35.44
CA ARG A 88 20.30 41.52 35.34
C ARG A 88 20.92 41.26 33.96
N THR A 89 22.19 40.86 33.92
CA THR A 89 22.98 40.77 32.70
C THR A 89 22.64 39.52 31.91
N ILE A 90 22.15 39.64 30.66
CA ILE A 90 22.08 38.49 29.75
C ILE A 90 23.46 38.30 29.14
N ALA A 91 23.93 39.33 28.41
CA ALA A 91 25.27 39.39 27.85
C ALA A 91 25.68 40.85 27.65
N GLN A 92 26.94 41.19 27.93
CA GLN A 92 27.45 42.55 27.72
C GLN A 92 28.96 42.53 27.51
N GLU A 93 29.46 43.51 26.77
CA GLU A 93 30.88 43.83 26.74
C GLU A 93 31.11 45.09 27.60
N ARG A 94 31.84 44.92 28.70
CA ARG A 94 32.00 45.98 29.71
C ARG A 94 33.21 45.74 30.60
N ASP A 95 34.00 46.79 30.82
CA ASP A 95 34.92 46.89 31.94
C ASP A 95 34.70 48.22 32.71
N GLY A 96 34.52 48.12 34.02
CA GLY A 96 34.25 49.28 34.88
C GLY A 96 33.09 50.17 34.38
N GLY A 97 33.42 51.40 33.99
CA GLY A 97 32.48 52.40 33.47
C GLY A 97 32.22 52.32 31.96
N ASP A 98 33.07 51.60 31.23
CA ASP A 98 33.09 51.55 29.77
C ASP A 98 32.39 50.30 29.24
N SER A 99 31.54 50.46 28.23
CA SER A 99 30.75 49.36 27.65
C SER A 99 30.41 49.67 26.20
N SER A 100 30.55 48.70 25.30
CA SER A 100 30.10 48.80 23.91
C SER A 100 28.62 48.51 23.79
N PHE A 101 28.16 47.41 24.37
CA PHE A 101 26.77 46.98 24.35
C PHE A 101 26.37 46.26 25.64
N ALA A 102 25.06 46.22 25.88
CA ALA A 102 24.48 45.41 26.94
C ALA A 102 23.09 44.90 26.55
N LEU A 103 22.90 43.59 26.65
CA LEU A 103 21.61 42.91 26.62
C LEU A 103 21.26 42.51 28.06
N VAL A 104 20.20 43.09 28.63
CA VAL A 104 19.88 42.96 30.06
C VAL A 104 18.38 42.89 30.33
N VAL A 105 18.01 42.43 31.52
CA VAL A 105 16.65 42.56 32.06
C VAL A 105 16.64 43.56 33.22
N ARG A 106 15.66 44.48 33.22
CA ARG A 106 15.46 45.47 34.29
C ARG A 106 14.04 46.03 34.27
N ASN A 107 13.40 46.20 35.42
CA ASN A 107 12.06 46.78 35.54
C ASN A 107 11.03 46.11 34.61
N ASP A 108 11.00 44.77 34.61
CA ASP A 108 10.04 43.99 33.81
C ASP A 108 10.26 44.13 32.28
N GLU A 109 11.41 44.68 31.87
CA GLU A 109 11.77 44.89 30.47
C GLU A 109 13.07 44.17 30.10
N ALA A 110 13.08 43.51 28.95
CA ALA A 110 14.31 43.23 28.21
C ALA A 110 14.81 44.52 27.56
N ARG A 111 16.12 44.73 27.59
CA ARG A 111 16.76 45.97 27.12
C ARG A 111 18.01 45.64 26.33
N PHE A 112 18.07 46.16 25.10
CA PHE A 112 19.29 46.15 24.30
C PHE A 112 19.84 47.57 24.20
N SER A 113 21.07 47.75 24.68
CA SER A 113 21.75 49.03 24.73
C SER A 113 23.03 49.01 23.93
N VAL A 114 23.32 50.11 23.23
CA VAL A 114 24.57 50.34 22.52
C VAL A 114 25.12 51.70 22.95
N THR A 115 26.41 51.74 23.29
CA THR A 115 27.13 52.99 23.56
C THR A 115 27.92 53.39 22.33
N LEU A 116 27.69 54.60 21.85
CA LEU A 116 28.39 55.14 20.69
C LEU A 116 29.75 55.72 21.10
N ASP A 117 30.65 55.88 20.15
CA ASP A 117 31.94 56.58 20.27
C ASP A 117 31.83 57.98 20.94
N SER A 118 30.71 58.67 20.71
CA SER A 118 30.34 59.93 21.36
C SER A 118 30.11 59.84 22.88
N GLY A 119 30.10 58.64 23.46
CA GLY A 119 29.79 58.36 24.86
C GLY A 119 28.29 58.25 25.17
N ARG A 120 27.41 58.43 24.17
CA ARG A 120 25.95 58.31 24.35
C ARG A 120 25.52 56.85 24.31
N THR A 121 24.81 56.39 25.34
CA THR A 121 24.14 55.08 25.36
C THR A 121 22.68 55.22 24.91
N ILE A 122 22.26 54.38 23.97
CA ILE A 122 20.88 54.29 23.47
C ILE A 122 20.34 52.91 23.80
N THR A 123 19.12 52.85 24.33
CA THR A 123 18.49 51.60 24.80
C THR A 123 17.12 51.39 24.18
N SER A 124 16.95 50.32 23.42
CA SER A 124 15.63 49.79 23.05
C SER A 124 15.13 48.85 24.15
N ARG A 125 13.81 48.82 24.39
CA ARG A 125 13.20 48.09 25.51
C ARG A 125 11.84 47.50 25.13
N ALA A 126 11.51 46.36 25.72
CA ALA A 126 10.22 45.71 25.60
C ALA A 126 9.94 44.86 26.84
N ALA A 127 8.66 44.64 27.16
CA ALA A 127 8.28 43.82 28.32
C ALA A 127 8.76 42.37 28.18
N ILE A 128 9.16 41.75 29.29
CA ILE A 128 9.55 40.33 29.37
C ILE A 128 8.95 39.70 30.63
N ALA A 129 8.54 38.44 30.54
CA ALA A 129 7.94 37.70 31.65
C ALA A 129 8.97 36.83 32.39
N ALA A 130 8.74 36.61 33.69
CA ALA A 130 9.50 35.62 34.45
C ALA A 130 8.97 34.19 34.21
N ASN A 131 9.84 33.20 34.35
CA ASN A 131 9.58 31.76 34.22
C ASN A 131 9.06 31.32 32.84
N VAL A 132 9.41 32.07 31.80
CA VAL A 132 9.06 31.78 30.40
C VAL A 132 10.32 31.91 29.56
N TRP A 133 10.66 30.87 28.80
CA TRP A 133 11.72 30.93 27.80
C TRP A 133 11.37 32.00 26.76
N THR A 134 12.28 32.95 26.57
CA THR A 134 12.13 34.02 25.58
C THR A 134 13.44 34.14 24.82
N HIS A 135 13.39 34.10 23.49
CA HIS A 135 14.54 34.45 22.67
C HIS A 135 14.66 35.98 22.64
N VAL A 136 15.72 36.53 23.21
CA VAL A 136 15.95 37.98 23.27
C VAL A 136 17.13 38.32 22.37
N ALA A 137 16.92 39.21 21.41
CA ALA A 137 17.97 39.61 20.49
C ALA A 137 18.01 41.12 20.22
N GLY A 138 19.21 41.63 19.96
CA GLY A 138 19.46 43.02 19.59
C GLY A 138 20.17 43.10 18.24
N ILE A 139 19.79 44.08 17.40
CA ILE A 139 20.54 44.43 16.17
C ILE A 139 20.85 45.92 16.19
N TYR A 140 22.09 46.27 15.89
CA TYR A 140 22.53 47.61 15.55
C TYR A 140 23.19 47.63 14.17
N ASP A 141 22.72 48.53 13.31
CA ASP A 141 23.14 48.66 11.90
C ASP A 141 23.87 50.00 11.62
N GLY A 142 24.33 50.69 12.66
CA GLY A 142 24.95 52.01 12.56
C GLY A 142 23.95 53.15 12.52
N ARG A 143 22.65 52.85 12.49
CA ARG A 143 21.56 53.84 12.46
C ARG A 143 20.47 53.57 13.48
N PHE A 144 20.14 52.32 13.77
CA PHE A 144 19.03 51.95 14.65
C PHE A 144 19.42 50.84 15.62
N VAL A 145 19.07 51.02 16.90
CA VAL A 145 19.08 49.96 17.91
C VAL A 145 17.72 49.28 17.87
N ARG A 146 17.67 48.03 17.43
CA ARG A 146 16.46 47.20 17.35
C ARG A 146 16.50 46.11 18.42
N LEU A 147 15.34 45.82 19.01
CA LEU A 147 15.15 44.74 19.97
C LEU A 147 14.11 43.78 19.39
N PHE A 148 14.39 42.49 19.53
CA PHE A 148 13.57 41.39 19.09
C PHE A 148 13.26 40.46 20.26
N LEU A 149 12.02 39.98 20.33
CA LEU A 149 11.60 38.92 21.25
C LEU A 149 10.96 37.80 20.42
N ASN A 150 11.38 36.55 20.64
CA ASN A 150 10.90 35.37 19.91
C ASN A 150 10.98 35.49 18.39
N GLY A 151 11.96 36.25 17.87
CA GLY A 151 12.16 36.48 16.43
C GLY A 151 11.43 37.70 15.87
N GLU A 152 10.50 38.31 16.62
CA GLU A 152 9.74 39.49 16.18
C GLU A 152 10.37 40.80 16.68
N GLN A 153 10.44 41.82 15.81
CA GLN A 153 10.94 43.14 16.20
C GLN A 153 9.93 43.89 17.09
N VAL A 154 10.25 44.06 18.37
CA VAL A 154 9.36 44.70 19.36
C VAL A 154 9.75 46.15 19.69
N GLY A 155 10.92 46.63 19.26
CA GLY A 155 11.34 48.01 19.52
C GLY A 155 12.46 48.48 18.59
N GLN A 156 12.47 49.77 18.29
CA GLN A 156 13.49 50.41 17.43
C GLN A 156 13.71 51.87 17.85
N ILE A 157 14.98 52.29 17.99
CA ILE A 157 15.36 53.68 18.28
C ILE A 157 16.48 54.14 17.36
N SER A 158 16.39 55.37 16.86
CA SER A 158 17.42 56.00 16.02
C SER A 158 18.67 56.35 16.84
N ALA A 159 19.82 55.90 16.38
CA ALA A 159 21.13 56.06 17.00
C ALA A 159 22.24 56.05 15.93
N PRO A 160 22.36 57.08 15.08
CA PRO A 160 23.42 57.15 14.09
C PRO A 160 24.80 57.27 14.76
N GLY A 161 25.75 56.44 14.35
CA GLY A 161 27.12 56.47 14.89
C GLY A 161 27.89 55.17 14.66
N ALA A 162 29.09 55.09 15.23
CA ALA A 162 29.80 53.84 15.46
C ALA A 162 29.68 53.46 16.94
N ILE A 163 29.65 52.17 17.22
CA ILE A 163 29.76 51.61 18.56
C ILE A 163 31.13 51.99 19.12
N ARG A 164 31.16 52.38 20.40
CA ARG A 164 32.40 52.64 21.12
C ARG A 164 33.19 51.33 21.22
N ASP A 165 34.42 51.34 20.76
CA ASP A 165 35.36 50.23 20.95
C ASP A 165 35.88 50.26 22.40
N VAL A 166 35.84 49.12 23.09
CA VAL A 166 36.34 48.96 24.45
C VAL A 166 37.17 47.69 24.51
N ASN A 167 38.30 47.72 25.23
CA ASN A 167 39.06 46.52 25.54
C ASN A 167 38.44 45.91 26.79
N ALA A 168 37.49 44.99 26.61
CA ALA A 168 36.80 44.35 27.72
C ALA A 168 36.31 42.96 27.34
N PRO A 169 36.31 42.00 28.29
CA PRO A 169 35.69 40.71 28.05
C PRO A 169 34.18 40.84 27.87
N ILE A 170 33.59 39.87 27.19
CA ILE A 170 32.14 39.69 27.14
C ILE A 170 31.75 38.85 28.35
N HIS A 171 30.85 39.39 29.16
CA HIS A 171 30.28 38.70 30.30
C HIS A 171 28.84 38.28 30.03
N ILE A 172 28.55 37.01 30.27
CA ILE A 172 27.24 36.39 30.14
C ILE A 172 26.73 36.02 31.54
N GLY A 173 25.47 36.35 31.80
CA GLY A 173 24.73 36.02 33.03
C GLY A 173 25.14 36.77 34.30
N ASN A 174 26.28 37.45 34.36
CA ASN A 174 26.69 38.30 35.49
C ASN A 174 27.82 39.22 35.05
N ASN A 175 28.25 40.15 35.90
CA ASN A 175 29.36 41.05 35.60
C ASN A 175 30.13 41.48 36.86
N ALA A 176 31.21 42.25 36.67
CA ALA A 176 32.03 42.76 37.77
C ALA A 176 31.25 43.61 38.80
N GLN A 177 30.11 44.20 38.42
CA GLN A 177 29.23 44.96 39.32
C GLN A 177 28.17 44.08 40.02
N LYS A 178 28.25 42.75 39.88
CA LYS A 178 27.31 41.77 40.47
C LYS A 178 25.87 41.94 39.96
N GLN A 179 25.70 42.40 38.73
CA GLN A 179 24.39 42.52 38.07
C GLN A 179 23.97 41.17 37.47
N ARG A 180 23.83 40.19 38.36
CA ARG A 180 23.61 38.80 38.04
C ARG A 180 22.20 38.56 37.46
N PHE A 181 22.12 37.81 36.37
CA PHE A 181 20.91 37.16 35.90
C PHE A 181 20.44 36.13 36.92
N THR A 182 19.13 35.94 37.04
CA THR A 182 18.59 34.90 37.91
C THR A 182 17.72 34.01 37.06
N GLY A 183 18.19 32.80 36.76
CA GLY A 183 17.53 31.87 35.84
C GLY A 183 18.51 31.17 34.90
N LEU A 184 18.01 30.75 33.75
CA LEU A 184 18.76 30.02 32.72
C LEU A 184 19.06 30.90 31.50
N ILE A 185 20.24 30.74 30.92
CA ILE A 185 20.61 31.31 29.62
C ILE A 185 21.16 30.18 28.75
N ASP A 186 20.79 30.21 27.48
CA ASP A 186 21.12 29.19 26.49
C ASP A 186 21.26 29.81 25.08
N GLU A 187 21.90 29.11 24.15
CA GLU A 187 22.01 29.46 22.71
C GLU A 187 22.48 30.91 22.49
N VAL A 188 23.60 31.32 23.12
CA VAL A 188 24.11 32.70 23.05
C VAL A 188 24.88 32.90 21.74
N TRP A 189 24.36 33.72 20.85
CA TRP A 189 24.92 34.00 19.54
C TRP A 189 25.32 35.48 19.41
N LEU A 190 26.48 35.74 18.81
CA LEU A 190 27.02 37.08 18.60
C LEU A 190 27.56 37.23 17.17
N SER A 191 27.29 38.37 16.54
CA SER A 191 27.81 38.73 15.22
C SER A 191 28.21 40.20 15.18
N ASN A 192 29.32 40.48 14.48
CA ASN A 192 29.76 41.83 14.13
C ASN A 192 29.50 42.14 12.65
N SER A 193 28.74 41.28 11.95
CA SER A 193 28.36 41.44 10.55
C SER A 193 26.94 41.97 10.41
N PRO A 194 26.54 42.53 9.25
CA PRO A 194 25.16 42.91 9.02
C PRO A 194 24.22 41.71 9.20
N THR A 195 23.22 41.86 10.06
CA THR A 195 22.20 40.83 10.37
C THR A 195 20.81 41.39 10.15
N THR A 196 19.92 40.56 9.60
CA THR A 196 18.54 40.88 9.27
C THR A 196 17.58 40.35 10.34
N GLY A 197 16.37 40.90 10.40
CA GLY A 197 15.32 40.36 11.27
C GLY A 197 14.93 38.92 10.92
N PHE A 198 15.06 38.53 9.65
CA PHE A 198 14.81 37.15 9.21
C PHE A 198 15.82 36.16 9.81
N GLU A 199 17.10 36.50 9.83
CA GLU A 199 18.13 35.68 10.47
C GLU A 199 17.91 35.56 11.99
N ILE A 200 17.45 36.63 12.65
CA ILE A 200 17.06 36.57 14.07
C ILE A 200 15.85 35.66 14.31
N ALA A 201 14.88 35.64 13.39
CA ALA A 201 13.75 34.70 13.46
C ALA A 201 14.21 33.25 13.25
N GLN A 202 15.17 33.00 12.36
CA GLN A 202 15.75 31.67 12.19
C GLN A 202 16.51 31.20 13.43
N LEU A 203 17.24 32.09 14.11
CA LEU A 203 17.91 31.78 15.38
C LEU A 203 16.94 31.47 16.52
N SER A 204 15.74 32.06 16.50
CA SER A 204 14.71 31.74 17.49
C SER A 204 13.98 30.44 17.19
N CYS A 205 14.22 29.75 16.07
CA CYS A 205 13.57 28.49 15.77
C CYS A 205 14.35 27.31 16.37
N ILE A 206 13.73 26.59 17.32
CA ILE A 206 14.25 25.34 17.88
C ILE A 206 13.38 24.19 17.35
N ASN A 207 13.95 23.38 16.45
CA ASN A 207 13.28 22.20 15.92
C ASN A 207 13.22 21.09 16.97
N ARG A 208 12.08 20.41 17.09
CA ARG A 208 11.92 19.27 18.01
C ARG A 208 11.20 18.12 17.31
N PRO A 209 11.54 16.86 17.63
CA PRO A 209 10.85 15.71 17.07
C PRO A 209 9.34 15.82 17.31
N GLU A 210 8.55 15.57 16.27
CA GLU A 210 7.10 15.59 16.31
C GLU A 210 6.55 14.51 17.25
N THR A 211 5.40 14.79 17.89
CA THR A 211 4.67 13.76 18.65
C THR A 211 3.52 13.22 17.79
N VAL A 212 3.52 11.92 17.54
CA VAL A 212 2.43 11.22 16.84
C VAL A 212 1.60 10.43 17.85
N THR A 213 0.29 10.62 17.82
CA THR A 213 -0.67 9.87 18.66
C THR A 213 -1.85 9.38 17.83
N VAL A 214 -2.46 8.28 18.26
CA VAL A 214 -3.61 7.66 17.59
C VAL A 214 -4.75 7.51 18.60
N THR A 215 -5.94 7.98 18.23
CA THR A 215 -7.16 7.82 19.05
C THR A 215 -8.34 7.34 18.20
N PRO A 216 -9.04 6.25 18.56
CA PRO A 216 -8.71 5.33 19.65
C PRO A 216 -7.45 4.52 19.36
N ALA A 217 -6.82 3.92 20.39
CA ALA A 217 -5.63 3.08 20.21
C ALA A 217 -5.93 1.73 19.52
N SER A 218 -7.20 1.32 19.51
CA SER A 218 -7.72 0.15 18.82
C SER A 218 -9.22 0.34 18.56
N SER A 219 -9.77 -0.30 17.52
CA SER A 219 -11.21 -0.41 17.33
C SER A 219 -11.90 -1.21 18.43
N GLY A 220 -11.16 -2.09 19.11
CA GLY A 220 -11.72 -3.27 19.76
C GLY A 220 -12.40 -4.21 18.76
N PRO A 221 -13.00 -5.31 19.21
CA PRO A 221 -13.62 -6.27 18.31
C PRO A 221 -14.84 -5.65 17.60
N VAL A 222 -14.80 -5.59 16.27
CA VAL A 222 -15.90 -5.09 15.43
C VAL A 222 -16.34 -6.13 14.40
N ALA A 223 -17.63 -6.15 14.07
CA ALA A 223 -18.14 -7.01 13.01
C ALA A 223 -17.62 -6.57 11.62
N PRO A 224 -17.58 -7.46 10.62
CA PRO A 224 -17.29 -7.09 9.24
C PRO A 224 -18.14 -5.92 8.72
N ASN A 225 -17.56 -5.19 7.78
CA ASN A 225 -18.11 -3.99 7.15
C ASN A 225 -18.41 -2.84 8.14
N THR A 226 -17.89 -2.89 9.36
CA THR A 226 -18.02 -1.81 10.35
C THR A 226 -16.90 -0.79 10.16
N PRO A 227 -17.19 0.44 9.72
CA PRO A 227 -16.18 1.49 9.63
C PRO A 227 -15.80 1.98 11.03
N VAL A 228 -14.49 2.12 11.27
CA VAL A 228 -13.93 2.71 12.48
C VAL A 228 -13.01 3.87 12.09
N THR A 229 -13.28 5.05 12.64
CA THR A 229 -12.48 6.24 12.38
C THR A 229 -11.45 6.45 13.49
N TYR A 230 -10.18 6.48 13.11
CA TYR A 230 -9.05 6.88 13.92
C TYR A 230 -8.71 8.35 13.69
N GLN A 231 -8.20 9.01 14.72
CA GLN A 231 -7.61 10.33 14.67
C GLN A 231 -6.11 10.16 14.86
N VAL A 232 -5.34 10.31 13.79
CA VAL A 232 -3.88 10.38 13.86
C VAL A 232 -3.51 11.84 14.06
N ALA A 233 -3.07 12.18 15.28
CA ALA A 233 -2.70 13.54 15.66
C ALA A 233 -1.18 13.69 15.65
N VAL A 234 -0.69 14.67 14.88
CA VAL A 234 0.73 15.02 14.74
C VAL A 234 0.94 16.41 15.32
N THR A 235 1.65 16.50 16.45
CA THR A 235 1.97 17.76 17.10
C THR A 235 3.32 18.26 16.61
N ASN A 236 3.32 19.46 16.03
CA ASN A 236 4.54 20.21 15.78
C ASN A 236 5.10 20.69 17.13
N ASN A 237 6.20 20.10 17.58
CA ASN A 237 6.82 20.44 18.86
C ASN A 237 7.85 21.55 18.76
N ASP A 238 8.06 22.12 17.58
CA ASP A 238 8.98 23.23 17.37
C ASP A 238 8.63 24.41 18.28
N VAL A 239 9.65 25.20 18.63
CA VAL A 239 9.51 26.35 19.53
C VAL A 239 10.12 27.59 18.88
N GLY A 240 9.46 28.74 19.09
CA GLY A 240 9.88 30.04 18.57
C GLY A 240 9.38 30.29 17.14
N ALA A 241 10.12 31.09 16.35
CA ALA A 241 9.66 31.53 15.03
C ALA A 241 10.00 30.55 13.91
N CYS A 242 9.66 29.28 14.09
CA CYS A 242 9.82 28.26 13.05
C CYS A 242 8.77 28.42 11.94
N ALA A 243 9.14 28.02 10.72
CA ALA A 243 8.19 27.98 9.61
C ALA A 243 7.09 26.93 9.89
N PRO A 244 5.85 27.16 9.43
CA PRO A 244 4.79 26.17 9.57
C PRO A 244 5.12 24.89 8.80
N ALA A 245 4.75 23.74 9.36
CA ALA A 245 4.96 22.43 8.75
C ALA A 245 3.80 22.03 7.82
N GLU A 246 4.11 21.22 6.82
CA GLU A 246 3.14 20.48 6.00
C GLU A 246 3.33 18.99 6.24
N TYR A 247 2.32 18.37 6.86
CA TYR A 247 2.33 16.95 7.17
C TYR A 247 1.56 16.13 6.15
N PHE A 248 2.09 14.96 5.79
CA PHE A 248 1.43 13.98 4.94
C PHE A 248 1.40 12.60 5.60
N LEU A 249 0.25 11.93 5.54
CA LEU A 249 0.02 10.61 6.13
C LEU A 249 -0.10 9.54 5.04
N SER A 250 0.68 8.47 5.18
CA SER A 250 0.68 7.33 4.26
C SER A 250 0.46 6.00 5.00
N PRO A 251 -0.74 5.41 4.94
CA PRO A 251 -1.02 4.09 5.50
C PRO A 251 -0.68 2.95 4.53
N SER A 252 -0.57 1.74 5.08
CA SER A 252 -0.57 0.48 4.32
C SER A 252 -1.99 -0.03 4.04
N PHE A 253 -2.12 -0.97 3.11
CA PHE A 253 -3.42 -1.52 2.67
C PHE A 253 -3.41 -3.06 2.73
N PRO A 254 -3.69 -3.66 3.91
CA PRO A 254 -3.78 -5.11 4.03
C PRO A 254 -4.94 -5.70 3.20
N PRO A 255 -4.83 -6.95 2.71
CA PRO A 255 -5.90 -7.60 1.96
C PRO A 255 -7.23 -7.62 2.75
N GLY A 256 -8.32 -7.23 2.09
CA GLY A 256 -9.66 -7.17 2.70
C GLY A 256 -9.89 -5.99 3.66
N ILE A 257 -8.86 -5.19 3.94
CA ILE A 257 -8.97 -3.99 4.78
C ILE A 257 -8.94 -2.74 3.88
N ASN A 258 -10.04 -1.99 3.88
CA ASN A 258 -10.11 -0.69 3.23
C ASN A 258 -9.68 0.41 4.21
N VAL A 259 -8.74 1.27 3.79
CA VAL A 259 -8.24 2.40 4.59
C VAL A 259 -8.45 3.68 3.79
N LEU A 260 -9.25 4.59 4.32
CA LEU A 260 -9.55 5.89 3.71
C LEU A 260 -8.99 7.00 4.57
N VAL A 261 -8.14 7.85 3.97
CA VAL A 261 -7.67 9.09 4.60
C VAL A 261 -8.40 10.25 3.92
N ASP A 262 -9.29 10.94 4.64
CA ASP A 262 -10.14 11.97 4.04
C ASP A 262 -9.33 13.17 3.54
N THR A 263 -8.24 13.50 4.24
CA THR A 263 -7.34 14.62 3.92
C THR A 263 -5.90 14.19 4.15
N PRO A 264 -5.19 13.66 3.14
CA PRO A 264 -3.89 13.03 3.33
C PRO A 264 -2.74 14.02 3.53
N SER A 265 -2.91 15.32 3.21
CA SER A 265 -1.95 16.39 3.50
C SER A 265 -2.62 17.54 4.27
N ILE A 266 -1.96 18.03 5.32
CA ILE A 266 -2.37 19.19 6.11
C ILE A 266 -1.21 20.21 6.13
N PRO A 267 -1.31 21.31 5.36
CA PRO A 267 -0.30 22.37 5.35
C PRO A 267 -0.52 23.40 6.46
N GLY A 268 0.52 24.17 6.76
CA GLY A 268 0.41 25.39 7.58
C GLY A 268 0.33 25.16 9.09
N VAL A 269 0.80 24.00 9.57
CA VAL A 269 0.73 23.60 10.98
C VAL A 269 1.80 24.36 11.78
N GLN A 270 1.34 25.32 12.58
CA GLN A 270 2.23 26.19 13.35
C GLN A 270 2.99 25.42 14.45
N PRO A 271 4.18 25.89 14.84
CA PRO A 271 4.86 25.43 16.05
C PRO A 271 3.93 25.40 17.28
N GLY A 272 3.94 24.30 18.02
CA GLY A 272 3.05 24.06 19.16
C GLY A 272 1.61 23.66 18.81
N SER A 273 1.24 23.59 17.52
CA SER A 273 -0.08 23.16 17.07
C SER A 273 -0.11 21.68 16.65
N THR A 274 -1.30 21.10 16.65
CA THR A 274 -1.54 19.71 16.27
C THR A 274 -2.37 19.64 15.00
N ALA A 275 -1.90 18.86 14.01
CA ALA A 275 -2.69 18.45 12.85
C ALA A 275 -3.34 17.10 13.13
N THR A 276 -4.58 16.91 12.69
CA THR A 276 -5.32 15.66 12.93
C THR A 276 -5.83 15.10 11.60
N PHE A 277 -5.41 13.87 11.29
CA PHE A 277 -5.85 13.11 10.13
C PHE A 277 -6.97 12.14 10.55
N PRO A 278 -8.21 12.33 10.06
CA PRO A 278 -9.25 11.32 10.19
C PRO A 278 -8.95 10.17 9.20
N VAL A 279 -8.81 8.96 9.73
CA VAL A 279 -8.55 7.74 8.96
C VAL A 279 -9.65 6.73 9.24
N THR A 280 -10.44 6.39 8.24
CA THR A 280 -11.51 5.39 8.36
C THR A 280 -11.02 4.04 7.86
N VAL A 281 -11.08 3.04 8.73
CA VAL A 281 -10.73 1.65 8.42
C VAL A 281 -11.99 0.80 8.40
N THR A 282 -12.16 -0.02 7.38
CA THR A 282 -13.26 -0.98 7.25
C THR A 282 -12.71 -2.32 6.78
N GLY A 283 -12.85 -3.37 7.58
CA GLY A 283 -12.58 -4.74 7.14
C GLY A 283 -13.81 -5.35 6.48
N SER A 284 -13.65 -5.99 5.33
CA SER A 284 -14.75 -6.72 4.67
C SER A 284 -15.00 -8.07 5.32
N GLU A 285 -16.07 -8.76 4.91
CA GLU A 285 -16.31 -10.17 5.29
C GLU A 285 -15.26 -11.14 4.72
N GLU A 286 -14.49 -10.69 3.73
CA GLU A 286 -13.39 -11.46 3.13
C GLU A 286 -12.07 -11.30 3.87
N ALA A 287 -11.92 -10.27 4.71
CA ALA A 287 -10.73 -10.09 5.51
C ALA A 287 -10.58 -11.23 6.53
N GLU A 288 -9.33 -11.58 6.79
CA GLU A 288 -8.99 -12.54 7.83
C GLU A 288 -9.44 -11.98 9.20
N PRO A 289 -10.08 -12.76 10.06
CA PRO A 289 -10.50 -12.29 11.38
C PRO A 289 -9.29 -12.16 12.31
N GLY A 290 -9.42 -11.32 13.34
CA GLY A 290 -8.38 -11.03 14.32
C GLY A 290 -7.84 -9.61 14.23
N LEU A 291 -6.71 -9.38 14.89
CA LEU A 291 -6.07 -8.06 14.96
C LEU A 291 -5.29 -7.76 13.68
N HIS A 292 -5.68 -6.70 12.99
CA HIS A 292 -4.94 -6.10 11.88
C HIS A 292 -4.16 -4.90 12.39
N GLU A 293 -2.84 -5.00 12.37
CA GLU A 293 -1.93 -3.87 12.58
C GLU A 293 -1.69 -3.19 11.23
N ILE A 294 -2.22 -1.98 11.07
CA ILE A 294 -2.14 -1.21 9.83
C ILE A 294 -1.06 -0.14 10.02
N PRO A 295 0.20 -0.39 9.63
CA PRO A 295 1.26 0.60 9.76
C PRO A 295 0.98 1.82 8.89
N PHE A 296 1.37 2.98 9.39
CA PHE A 296 1.40 4.24 8.66
C PHE A 296 2.70 5.01 8.92
N SER A 297 3.07 5.84 7.96
CA SER A 297 4.18 6.79 8.07
C SER A 297 3.68 8.23 7.97
N VAL A 298 4.32 9.13 8.70
CA VAL A 298 4.10 10.57 8.68
C VAL A 298 5.33 11.25 8.10
N PHE A 299 5.11 12.16 7.17
CA PHE A 299 6.14 12.94 6.52
C PHE A 299 5.93 14.43 6.75
N ASN A 300 7.01 15.19 6.85
CA ASN A 300 7.03 16.65 6.94
C ASN A 300 7.83 17.19 5.74
N PHE A 301 7.13 17.81 4.77
CA PHE A 301 7.77 18.33 3.56
C PHE A 301 8.72 19.51 3.81
N ASN A 302 8.63 20.14 4.98
CA ASN A 302 9.49 21.24 5.37
C ASN A 302 10.68 20.81 6.24
N SER A 303 10.73 19.53 6.66
CA SER A 303 11.83 18.97 7.45
C SER A 303 12.93 18.41 6.54
N PRO A 304 14.22 18.59 6.88
CA PRO A 304 15.33 17.97 6.16
C PRO A 304 15.32 16.43 6.27
N GLU A 305 14.70 15.85 7.31
CA GLU A 305 14.61 14.39 7.47
C GLU A 305 13.48 13.77 6.64
N PHE A 306 12.51 14.59 6.20
CA PHE A 306 11.29 14.22 5.47
C PHE A 306 10.38 13.23 6.20
N PHE A 307 10.88 12.08 6.63
CA PHE A 307 10.21 11.14 7.52
C PHE A 307 10.32 11.64 8.96
N VAL A 308 9.18 11.76 9.65
CA VAL A 308 9.14 12.34 11.00
C VAL A 308 8.49 11.43 12.04
N GLY A 309 7.80 10.37 11.60
CA GLY A 309 7.27 9.38 12.51
C GLY A 309 6.47 8.28 11.84
N SER A 310 6.09 7.29 12.63
CA SER A 310 5.26 6.18 12.20
C SER A 310 4.38 5.70 13.36
N GLY A 311 3.32 4.97 13.03
CA GLY A 311 2.49 4.30 14.01
C GLY A 311 1.71 3.15 13.37
N SER A 312 0.78 2.59 14.12
CA SER A 312 -0.13 1.54 13.64
C SER A 312 -1.56 1.87 14.03
N LEU A 313 -2.52 1.57 13.15
CA LEU A 313 -3.95 1.52 13.48
C LEU A 313 -4.30 0.06 13.78
N ASN A 314 -4.83 -0.20 14.97
CA ASN A 314 -5.13 -1.55 15.44
C ASN A 314 -6.62 -1.86 15.23
N TYR A 315 -6.94 -2.55 14.14
CA TYR A 315 -8.32 -2.90 13.78
C TYR A 315 -8.59 -4.39 14.07
N GLU A 316 -9.41 -4.68 15.08
CA GLU A 316 -9.75 -6.05 15.48
C GLU A 316 -11.07 -6.49 14.84
N LEU A 317 -10.96 -7.34 13.82
CA LEU A 317 -12.10 -7.86 13.07
C LEU A 317 -12.62 -9.15 13.72
N LEU A 318 -13.89 -9.17 14.10
CA LEU A 318 -14.54 -10.38 14.58
C LEU A 318 -14.74 -11.39 13.45
N GLU A 319 -14.69 -12.66 13.83
CA GLU A 319 -15.26 -13.73 13.03
C GLU A 319 -16.71 -13.39 12.64
N PRO A 320 -17.07 -13.40 11.34
CA PRO A 320 -18.44 -13.18 10.93
C PRO A 320 -19.37 -14.21 11.58
N THR A 321 -20.53 -13.77 12.09
CA THR A 321 -21.52 -14.67 12.70
C THR A 321 -22.52 -15.17 11.66
N GLY A 322 -22.90 -16.44 11.72
CA GLY A 322 -23.83 -17.06 10.78
C GLY A 322 -23.12 -17.92 9.74
N CYS A 323 -23.81 -18.24 8.65
CA CYS A 323 -23.18 -18.89 7.50
C CYS A 323 -22.75 -17.83 6.49
N PHE A 324 -21.47 -17.86 6.12
CA PHE A 324 -20.86 -16.92 5.19
C PHE A 324 -19.73 -17.62 4.44
N VAL A 325 -19.48 -17.22 3.19
CA VAL A 325 -18.44 -17.81 2.35
C VAL A 325 -17.22 -16.90 2.37
N ARG A 326 -16.04 -17.48 2.61
CA ARG A 326 -14.73 -16.80 2.54
C ARG A 326 -14.13 -16.99 1.15
N THR A 327 -14.19 -15.95 0.32
CA THR A 327 -13.66 -15.97 -1.06
C THR A 327 -12.21 -16.49 -1.12
N SER A 328 -11.33 -16.04 -0.23
CA SER A 328 -9.90 -16.41 -0.16
C SER A 328 -9.64 -17.87 0.20
N ARG A 329 -10.62 -18.56 0.81
CA ARG A 329 -10.48 -19.92 1.34
C ARG A 329 -11.37 -20.95 0.62
N GLU A 330 -12.43 -20.51 -0.04
CA GLU A 330 -13.46 -21.40 -0.60
C GLU A 330 -13.66 -21.23 -2.11
N ILE A 331 -13.26 -20.08 -2.67
CA ILE A 331 -13.52 -19.71 -4.08
C ILE A 331 -12.23 -19.54 -4.87
N PHE A 332 -11.31 -18.72 -4.39
CA PHE A 332 -10.04 -18.45 -5.06
C PHE A 332 -8.90 -18.53 -4.04
N VAL A 333 -8.32 -19.72 -3.91
CA VAL A 333 -7.27 -20.01 -2.94
C VAL A 333 -5.92 -19.72 -3.56
N LYS A 334 -5.27 -18.63 -3.11
CA LYS A 334 -3.97 -18.16 -3.61
C LYS A 334 -2.91 -17.91 -2.53
N HIS A 335 -3.24 -18.25 -1.28
CA HIS A 335 -2.37 -18.01 -0.14
C HIS A 335 -1.09 -18.84 -0.22
N LEU A 336 0.03 -18.27 0.25
CA LEU A 336 1.36 -18.89 0.13
C LEU A 336 1.44 -20.26 0.81
N SER A 337 0.72 -20.47 1.91
CA SER A 337 0.67 -21.79 2.55
C SER A 337 0.11 -22.89 1.64
N VAL A 338 -0.59 -22.54 0.56
CA VAL A 338 -1.16 -23.46 -0.43
C VAL A 338 -0.33 -23.45 -1.70
N VAL A 339 -0.11 -22.27 -2.29
CA VAL A 339 0.56 -22.14 -3.60
C VAL A 339 2.08 -22.29 -3.54
N GLU A 340 2.65 -22.33 -2.33
CA GLU A 340 4.03 -22.69 -2.02
C GLU A 340 4.09 -23.80 -0.95
N ASP A 341 3.06 -24.65 -0.86
CA ASP A 341 3.08 -25.76 0.09
C ASP A 341 4.34 -26.62 -0.16
N PRO A 342 5.21 -26.80 0.83
CA PRO A 342 6.53 -27.41 0.65
C PRO A 342 6.48 -28.92 0.40
N VAL A 343 5.29 -29.53 0.39
CA VAL A 343 5.08 -30.95 0.08
C VAL A 343 4.25 -31.10 -1.18
N ARG A 344 3.15 -30.37 -1.32
CA ARG A 344 2.17 -30.55 -2.40
C ARG A 344 2.56 -29.81 -3.69
N THR A 345 3.36 -28.76 -3.61
CA THR A 345 3.76 -27.96 -4.79
C THR A 345 5.19 -28.27 -5.29
N THR A 346 5.85 -29.27 -4.71
CA THR A 346 7.18 -29.74 -5.12
C THR A 346 7.27 -31.27 -5.00
N PHE A 347 8.32 -31.87 -5.58
CA PHE A 347 8.72 -33.26 -5.36
C PHE A 347 9.80 -33.43 -4.28
N ASP A 348 10.21 -32.33 -3.62
CA ASP A 348 11.19 -32.33 -2.52
C ASP A 348 10.62 -32.76 -1.15
N GLY A 349 9.37 -33.22 -1.13
CA GLY A 349 8.70 -33.70 0.08
C GLY A 349 9.32 -34.98 0.66
N PRO A 350 8.87 -35.41 1.85
CA PRO A 350 9.35 -36.65 2.46
C PRO A 350 9.14 -37.86 1.55
N ALA A 351 10.17 -38.70 1.41
CA ALA A 351 10.11 -39.87 0.53
C ALA A 351 8.94 -40.80 0.90
N GLY A 352 8.10 -41.14 -0.10
CA GLY A 352 6.94 -42.00 0.07
C GLY A 352 5.69 -41.31 0.64
N ASP A 353 5.75 -40.00 0.90
CA ASP A 353 4.57 -39.25 1.33
C ASP A 353 3.59 -39.08 0.14
N PRO A 354 2.34 -39.57 0.26
CA PRO A 354 1.36 -39.50 -0.83
C PRO A 354 0.90 -38.08 -1.17
N ARG A 355 1.22 -37.08 -0.33
CA ARG A 355 0.95 -35.66 -0.60
C ARG A 355 1.95 -35.06 -1.58
N THR A 356 3.11 -35.68 -1.75
CA THR A 356 4.23 -35.13 -2.52
C THR A 356 3.81 -34.86 -3.97
N GLY A 357 3.95 -33.60 -4.36
CA GLY A 357 3.64 -33.11 -5.70
C GLY A 357 2.15 -33.05 -6.04
N ALA A 358 1.22 -33.23 -5.10
CA ALA A 358 -0.22 -33.32 -5.36
C ALA A 358 -0.82 -32.15 -6.17
N TRP A 359 -0.23 -30.96 -6.09
CA TRP A 359 -0.66 -29.74 -6.79
C TRP A 359 0.36 -29.24 -7.81
N THR A 360 1.36 -30.06 -8.16
CA THR A 360 2.30 -29.73 -9.24
C THR A 360 1.66 -29.92 -10.61
N PHE A 361 2.12 -29.13 -11.59
CA PHE A 361 1.73 -29.35 -12.99
C PHE A 361 2.04 -30.79 -13.43
N ALA A 362 3.18 -31.34 -13.01
CA ALA A 362 3.59 -32.71 -13.31
C ALA A 362 2.54 -33.75 -12.88
N ARG A 363 2.12 -33.74 -11.61
CA ARG A 363 1.15 -34.71 -11.09
C ARG A 363 -0.18 -34.62 -11.82
N LEU A 364 -0.64 -33.41 -12.10
CA LEU A 364 -1.89 -33.20 -12.83
C LEU A 364 -1.79 -33.75 -14.26
N MET A 365 -0.68 -33.50 -14.95
CA MET A 365 -0.45 -34.03 -16.30
C MET A 365 -0.29 -35.55 -16.30
N GLU A 366 0.38 -36.13 -15.30
CA GLU A 366 0.42 -37.58 -15.08
C GLU A 366 -1.00 -38.11 -14.99
N ASP A 367 -1.80 -37.63 -14.05
CA ASP A 367 -3.15 -38.13 -13.76
C ASP A 367 -4.14 -38.01 -14.92
N MET A 368 -3.96 -37.01 -15.80
CA MET A 368 -4.80 -36.87 -17.00
C MET A 368 -4.30 -37.64 -18.23
N ALA A 369 -3.02 -38.04 -18.28
CA ALA A 369 -2.46 -38.78 -19.41
C ALA A 369 -2.99 -40.22 -19.49
N PRO A 370 -2.96 -40.88 -20.66
CA PRO A 370 -3.39 -42.28 -20.82
C PRO A 370 -2.74 -43.20 -19.79
N THR A 371 -1.43 -43.07 -19.61
CA THR A 371 -0.68 -43.60 -18.48
C THR A 371 0.27 -42.51 -17.93
N PRO A 372 0.72 -42.60 -16.66
CA PRO A 372 1.68 -41.62 -16.13
C PRO A 372 2.95 -41.47 -16.98
N ALA A 373 3.41 -42.57 -17.61
CA ALA A 373 4.61 -42.58 -18.44
C ALA A 373 4.43 -41.79 -19.76
N ASP A 374 3.20 -41.56 -20.21
CA ASP A 374 2.91 -40.79 -21.43
C ASP A 374 2.90 -39.27 -21.20
N ALA A 375 2.88 -38.82 -19.93
CA ALA A 375 2.72 -37.42 -19.60
C ALA A 375 3.83 -36.51 -20.17
N PRO A 376 5.13 -36.86 -20.14
CA PRO A 376 6.16 -36.03 -20.76
C PRO A 376 5.92 -35.79 -22.26
N ALA A 377 5.53 -36.84 -22.99
CA ALA A 377 5.24 -36.74 -24.42
C ALA A 377 3.99 -35.90 -24.69
N MET A 378 2.94 -36.07 -23.89
CA MET A 378 1.71 -35.27 -24.00
C MET A 378 1.96 -33.78 -23.73
N VAL A 379 2.81 -33.45 -22.75
CA VAL A 379 3.20 -32.05 -22.45
C VAL A 379 4.06 -31.47 -23.57
N GLU A 380 5.02 -32.24 -24.08
CA GLU A 380 5.87 -31.79 -25.19
C GLU A 380 5.04 -31.56 -26.47
N GLU A 381 4.07 -32.43 -26.77
CA GLU A 381 3.16 -32.25 -27.90
C GLU A 381 2.27 -31.00 -27.72
N LEU A 382 1.73 -30.79 -26.51
CA LEU A 382 0.94 -29.59 -26.20
C LEU A 382 1.71 -28.31 -26.53
N PHE A 383 2.90 -28.12 -25.97
CA PHE A 383 3.66 -26.89 -26.16
C PHE A 383 4.27 -26.78 -27.58
N SER A 384 4.48 -27.90 -28.26
CA SER A 384 4.91 -27.90 -29.67
C SER A 384 3.85 -27.36 -30.63
N THR A 385 2.57 -27.27 -30.23
CA THR A 385 1.50 -26.69 -31.06
C THR A 385 1.71 -25.19 -31.37
N TRP A 386 2.60 -24.50 -30.66
CA TRP A 386 2.97 -23.12 -30.97
C TRP A 386 4.10 -23.02 -32.02
N LEU A 387 4.81 -24.11 -32.34
CA LEU A 387 5.91 -24.07 -33.31
C LEU A 387 5.42 -23.99 -34.77
N THR A 388 4.17 -24.34 -35.02
CA THR A 388 3.57 -24.34 -36.37
C THR A 388 2.15 -23.80 -36.34
N ASP A 389 1.66 -23.34 -37.49
CA ASP A 389 0.27 -22.91 -37.64
C ASP A 389 -0.68 -24.08 -37.38
N GLN A 390 -1.68 -23.86 -36.53
CA GLN A 390 -2.75 -24.82 -36.30
C GLN A 390 -3.98 -24.47 -37.14
N ARG A 391 -4.83 -25.47 -37.38
CA ARG A 391 -6.14 -25.32 -38.04
C ARG A 391 -7.23 -25.75 -37.08
N VAL A 392 -8.06 -24.80 -36.65
CA VAL A 392 -9.16 -25.04 -35.70
C VAL A 392 -10.43 -24.39 -36.24
N ASN A 393 -11.48 -25.19 -36.42
CA ASN A 393 -12.76 -24.76 -36.99
C ASN A 393 -12.60 -23.93 -38.29
N GLY A 394 -11.70 -24.33 -39.19
CA GLY A 394 -11.44 -23.61 -40.44
C GLY A 394 -10.59 -22.33 -40.31
N PHE A 395 -10.32 -21.86 -39.09
CA PHE A 395 -9.44 -20.71 -38.82
C PHE A 395 -7.98 -21.14 -38.68
N THR A 396 -7.08 -20.21 -39.03
CA THR A 396 -5.65 -20.35 -38.79
C THR A 396 -5.33 -19.82 -37.41
N VAL A 397 -4.75 -20.64 -36.55
CA VAL A 397 -4.15 -20.19 -35.28
C VAL A 397 -2.64 -20.09 -35.53
N PRO A 398 -2.06 -18.88 -35.64
CA PRO A 398 -0.68 -18.70 -36.09
C PRO A 398 0.35 -19.33 -35.15
N ALA A 399 1.50 -19.75 -35.68
CA ALA A 399 2.64 -20.14 -34.86
C ALA A 399 3.15 -18.98 -33.99
N ARG A 400 3.65 -19.28 -32.78
CA ARG A 400 4.43 -18.37 -31.93
C ARG A 400 5.71 -19.08 -31.47
N PRO A 401 6.75 -19.09 -32.33
CA PRO A 401 7.93 -19.93 -32.13
C PRO A 401 8.77 -19.56 -30.90
N ALA A 402 8.55 -18.39 -30.28
CA ALA A 402 9.15 -18.02 -29.00
C ALA A 402 8.83 -19.02 -27.87
N ILE A 403 7.82 -19.88 -28.03
CA ILE A 403 7.56 -21.00 -27.10
C ILE A 403 8.79 -21.87 -26.87
N GLN A 404 9.64 -22.00 -27.90
CA GLN A 404 10.87 -22.79 -27.83
C GLN A 404 11.77 -22.22 -26.74
N GLN A 405 12.02 -20.91 -26.76
CA GLN A 405 12.92 -20.25 -25.82
C GLN A 405 12.27 -20.03 -24.45
N VAL A 406 10.99 -19.69 -24.40
CA VAL A 406 10.31 -19.30 -23.15
C VAL A 406 9.94 -20.52 -22.29
N VAL A 407 9.64 -21.66 -22.91
CA VAL A 407 9.16 -22.87 -22.20
C VAL A 407 10.03 -24.08 -22.47
N LEU A 408 10.24 -24.47 -23.74
CA LEU A 408 10.83 -25.77 -24.05
C LEU A 408 12.35 -25.85 -23.77
N ASP A 409 13.10 -24.77 -24.00
CA ASP A 409 14.54 -24.69 -23.75
C ASP A 409 14.86 -24.55 -22.25
N GLU A 410 13.94 -23.94 -21.48
CA GLU A 410 14.05 -23.78 -20.03
C GLU A 410 13.66 -25.07 -19.27
N TRP A 411 12.95 -25.99 -19.92
CA TRP A 411 12.48 -27.23 -19.31
C TRP A 411 13.59 -28.29 -19.26
N PRO A 412 14.00 -28.75 -18.07
CA PRO A 412 15.00 -29.80 -17.96
C PRO A 412 14.54 -31.09 -18.63
N ARG A 413 15.49 -31.89 -19.14
CA ARG A 413 15.22 -33.18 -19.79
C ARG A 413 15.84 -34.32 -19.00
N ASN A 414 15.13 -35.45 -19.01
CA ASN A 414 15.61 -36.73 -18.50
C ASN A 414 16.72 -37.30 -19.41
N ALA A 415 17.40 -38.34 -18.94
CA ALA A 415 18.46 -39.01 -19.69
C ALA A 415 17.99 -39.63 -21.02
N ASP A 416 16.70 -39.95 -21.14
CA ASP A 416 16.07 -40.46 -22.36
C ASP A 416 15.61 -39.34 -23.33
N GLY A 417 15.84 -38.07 -22.97
CA GLY A 417 15.46 -36.91 -23.76
C GLY A 417 14.04 -36.40 -23.52
N SER A 418 13.20 -37.11 -22.76
CA SER A 418 11.86 -36.65 -22.39
C SER A 418 11.93 -35.45 -21.43
N LEU A 419 10.86 -34.65 -21.37
CA LEU A 419 10.75 -33.56 -20.39
C LEU A 419 10.74 -34.11 -18.95
N ASP A 420 11.57 -33.54 -18.09
CA ASP A 420 11.50 -33.76 -16.65
C ASP A 420 10.37 -32.91 -16.07
N LEU A 421 9.18 -33.51 -15.96
CA LEU A 421 8.00 -32.80 -15.48
C LEU A 421 8.13 -32.34 -14.02
N GLN A 422 8.93 -33.02 -13.19
CA GLN A 422 9.11 -32.63 -11.78
C GLN A 422 9.78 -31.27 -11.63
N ARG A 423 10.49 -30.82 -12.69
CA ARG A 423 11.16 -29.53 -12.77
C ARG A 423 10.50 -28.60 -13.80
N ALA A 424 9.18 -28.70 -13.95
CA ALA A 424 8.42 -27.84 -14.84
C ALA A 424 8.65 -26.34 -14.53
N PRO A 425 8.86 -25.49 -15.56
CA PRO A 425 9.05 -24.05 -15.40
C PRO A 425 7.70 -23.33 -15.15
N LEU A 426 6.89 -23.84 -14.23
CA LEU A 426 5.56 -23.32 -13.90
C LEU A 426 5.35 -23.24 -12.38
N LEU A 427 4.75 -22.14 -11.92
CA LEU A 427 4.36 -21.94 -10.53
C LEU A 427 2.84 -21.97 -10.38
N LEU A 428 2.35 -22.59 -9.32
CA LEU A 428 0.93 -22.50 -8.96
C LEU A 428 0.61 -21.06 -8.53
N LEU A 429 -0.42 -20.47 -9.14
CA LEU A 429 -0.95 -19.14 -8.85
C LEU A 429 -2.21 -19.21 -7.98
N GLY A 430 -2.99 -20.29 -8.11
CA GLY A 430 -4.15 -20.52 -7.27
C GLY A 430 -4.95 -21.77 -7.65
N ILE A 431 -5.80 -22.18 -6.71
CA ILE A 431 -6.79 -23.24 -6.87
C ILE A 431 -8.18 -22.60 -6.77
N VAL A 432 -9.02 -22.83 -7.77
CA VAL A 432 -10.28 -22.09 -7.94
C VAL A 432 -11.48 -23.02 -7.92
N ASN A 433 -12.50 -22.65 -7.16
CA ASN A 433 -13.81 -23.26 -7.16
C ASN A 433 -14.78 -22.41 -8.01
N ARG A 434 -15.39 -23.04 -9.01
CA ARG A 434 -16.38 -22.47 -9.92
C ARG A 434 -17.69 -23.23 -9.82
N ILE A 435 -18.23 -23.37 -8.62
CA ILE A 435 -19.55 -23.98 -8.44
C ILE A 435 -20.67 -23.18 -9.13
N ASP A 436 -20.41 -21.89 -9.41
CA ASP A 436 -21.29 -20.98 -10.16
C ASP A 436 -21.59 -21.44 -11.58
N VAL A 437 -20.75 -22.33 -12.14
CA VAL A 437 -20.86 -22.83 -13.52
C VAL A 437 -21.45 -24.23 -13.59
N ARG A 438 -22.11 -24.68 -12.52
CA ARG A 438 -22.78 -25.99 -12.41
C ARG A 438 -23.79 -26.21 -13.53
N ASN A 439 -23.82 -27.42 -14.05
CA ASN A 439 -24.76 -27.84 -15.09
C ASN A 439 -25.04 -29.33 -14.96
N LEU A 440 -26.03 -29.66 -14.13
CA LEU A 440 -26.38 -31.04 -13.84
C LEU A 440 -26.84 -31.80 -15.10
N ALA A 441 -27.45 -31.11 -16.06
CA ALA A 441 -27.82 -31.70 -17.34
C ALA A 441 -26.61 -32.13 -18.18
N GLU A 442 -25.43 -31.56 -17.93
CA GLU A 442 -24.14 -31.95 -18.52
C GLU A 442 -23.30 -32.80 -17.56
N GLY A 443 -23.87 -33.23 -16.41
CA GLY A 443 -23.25 -34.17 -15.48
C GLY A 443 -22.19 -33.58 -14.57
N HIS A 444 -22.26 -32.28 -14.23
CA HIS A 444 -21.29 -31.66 -13.33
C HIS A 444 -21.85 -30.61 -12.38
N ALA A 445 -21.29 -30.56 -11.17
CA ALA A 445 -21.59 -29.61 -10.10
C ALA A 445 -20.87 -28.26 -10.24
N GLY A 446 -20.12 -28.07 -11.32
CA GLY A 446 -19.33 -26.85 -11.54
C GLY A 446 -17.95 -27.24 -12.04
N GLU A 447 -16.95 -26.46 -11.65
CA GLU A 447 -15.58 -26.68 -12.08
C GLU A 447 -14.57 -26.40 -10.97
N GLY A 448 -13.49 -27.19 -10.91
CA GLY A 448 -12.30 -26.92 -10.13
C GLY A 448 -11.16 -26.54 -11.07
N ARG A 449 -10.36 -25.51 -10.72
CA ARG A 449 -9.24 -25.07 -11.56
C ARG A 449 -7.92 -25.08 -10.82
N PHE A 450 -6.87 -25.38 -11.56
CA PHE A 450 -5.49 -25.06 -11.20
C PHE A 450 -4.97 -24.02 -12.18
N VAL A 451 -4.50 -22.89 -11.67
CA VAL A 451 -3.93 -21.80 -12.47
C VAL A 451 -2.42 -21.80 -12.27
N PHE A 452 -1.66 -22.01 -13.34
CA PHE A 452 -0.20 -21.94 -13.33
C PHE A 452 0.30 -20.72 -14.11
N GLY A 453 1.42 -20.15 -13.68
CA GLY A 453 2.16 -19.11 -14.39
C GLY A 453 3.51 -19.66 -14.85
N VAL A 454 3.90 -19.36 -16.08
CA VAL A 454 5.21 -19.75 -16.62
C VAL A 454 6.31 -18.89 -16.01
N VAL A 455 7.46 -19.50 -15.72
CA VAL A 455 8.69 -18.84 -15.30
C VAL A 455 9.75 -19.10 -16.36
N SER A 456 10.47 -18.06 -16.78
CA SER A 456 11.59 -18.19 -17.71
C SER A 456 12.75 -17.35 -17.17
N GLN A 457 13.96 -17.92 -17.14
CA GLN A 457 15.14 -17.26 -16.58
C GLN A 457 14.94 -16.74 -15.15
N GLY A 458 14.19 -17.51 -14.33
CA GLY A 458 13.86 -17.16 -12.95
C GLY A 458 12.85 -16.02 -12.78
N SER A 459 12.30 -15.48 -13.88
CA SER A 459 11.33 -14.38 -13.85
C SER A 459 9.93 -14.85 -14.29
N PRO A 460 8.86 -14.44 -13.59
CA PRO A 460 7.49 -14.74 -14.01
C PRO A 460 7.19 -14.13 -15.37
N GLN A 461 6.61 -14.93 -16.26
CA GLN A 461 6.22 -14.52 -17.60
C GLN A 461 4.73 -14.23 -17.66
N GLN A 462 4.34 -13.31 -18.54
CA GLN A 462 2.96 -13.01 -18.88
C GLN A 462 2.33 -14.13 -19.73
N PHE A 463 2.24 -15.31 -19.12
CA PHE A 463 1.78 -16.56 -19.70
C PHE A 463 1.21 -17.44 -18.58
N THR A 464 -0.10 -17.68 -18.59
CA THR A 464 -0.77 -18.63 -17.69
C THR A 464 -1.21 -19.90 -18.41
N VAL A 465 -1.24 -21.00 -17.67
CA VAL A 465 -1.77 -22.32 -18.07
C VAL A 465 -2.81 -22.73 -17.04
N ILE A 466 -4.05 -22.92 -17.48
CA ILE A 466 -5.22 -23.12 -16.62
C ILE A 466 -5.81 -24.49 -16.94
N LEU A 467 -5.85 -25.36 -15.94
CA LEU A 467 -6.50 -26.66 -16.03
C LEU A 467 -7.90 -26.56 -15.44
N GLU A 468 -8.93 -26.78 -16.26
CA GLU A 468 -10.34 -26.60 -15.90
C GLU A 468 -11.04 -27.96 -15.82
N TYR A 469 -11.28 -28.47 -14.62
CA TYR A 469 -11.83 -29.81 -14.36
C TYR A 469 -13.30 -29.76 -13.98
N LYS A 470 -14.15 -30.56 -14.65
CA LYS A 470 -15.56 -30.67 -14.28
C LYS A 470 -15.71 -31.42 -12.98
N LEU A 471 -16.48 -30.88 -12.03
CA LEU A 471 -16.81 -31.57 -10.78
C LEU A 471 -17.90 -32.61 -11.04
N PRO A 472 -17.63 -33.93 -11.09
CA PRO A 472 -18.63 -34.91 -11.51
C PRO A 472 -19.85 -34.92 -10.59
N ALA A 473 -21.05 -34.91 -11.17
CA ALA A 473 -22.32 -34.95 -10.44
C ALA A 473 -23.45 -35.52 -11.31
N SER A 474 -24.29 -36.37 -10.73
CA SER A 474 -25.47 -36.95 -11.38
C SER A 474 -26.78 -36.53 -10.72
N THR A 475 -26.73 -36.04 -9.48
CA THR A 475 -27.91 -35.59 -8.72
C THR A 475 -27.70 -34.21 -8.11
N GLU A 476 -28.79 -33.55 -7.71
CA GLU A 476 -28.71 -32.31 -6.93
C GLU A 476 -28.00 -32.51 -5.59
N ALA A 477 -28.10 -33.71 -5.00
CA ALA A 477 -27.40 -34.04 -3.76
C ALA A 477 -25.87 -34.01 -3.96
N ASP A 478 -25.36 -34.47 -5.11
CA ASP A 478 -23.94 -34.41 -5.43
C ASP A 478 -23.45 -32.96 -5.53
N VAL A 479 -24.28 -32.06 -6.10
CA VAL A 479 -23.97 -30.62 -6.17
C VAL A 479 -23.83 -30.02 -4.78
N ILE A 480 -24.78 -30.33 -3.88
CA ILE A 480 -24.75 -29.86 -2.50
C ILE A 480 -23.57 -30.47 -1.74
N GLU A 481 -23.19 -31.71 -2.01
CA GLU A 481 -22.00 -32.34 -1.42
C GLU A 481 -20.72 -31.60 -1.83
N TRP A 482 -20.57 -31.26 -3.11
CA TRP A 482 -19.45 -30.42 -3.58
C TRP A 482 -19.45 -29.05 -2.91
N ALA A 483 -20.61 -28.39 -2.85
CA ALA A 483 -20.76 -27.07 -2.21
C ALA A 483 -20.32 -27.12 -0.74
N ASN A 484 -20.82 -28.10 0.01
CA ASN A 484 -20.49 -28.28 1.42
C ASN A 484 -19.01 -28.63 1.63
N ALA A 485 -18.39 -29.41 0.74
CA ALA A 485 -16.98 -29.74 0.86
C ALA A 485 -16.09 -28.50 0.71
N TRP A 486 -16.36 -27.66 -0.30
CA TRP A 486 -15.68 -26.37 -0.45
C TRP A 486 -15.97 -25.45 0.72
N HIS A 487 -17.23 -25.36 1.16
CA HIS A 487 -17.62 -24.47 2.24
C HIS A 487 -17.00 -24.84 3.59
N ALA A 488 -16.83 -26.14 3.87
CA ALA A 488 -16.18 -26.62 5.08
C ALA A 488 -14.76 -26.06 5.27
N LEU A 489 -14.04 -25.77 4.17
CA LEU A 489 -12.71 -25.14 4.21
C LEU A 489 -12.72 -23.80 4.96
N GLY A 490 -13.79 -23.02 4.85
CA GLY A 490 -13.92 -21.70 5.48
C GLY A 490 -13.83 -21.74 7.01
N SER A 491 -14.20 -22.88 7.61
CA SER A 491 -14.22 -23.08 9.07
C SER A 491 -12.93 -23.69 9.66
N LEU A 492 -11.99 -24.11 8.81
CA LEU A 492 -10.73 -24.70 9.26
C LEU A 492 -9.73 -23.61 9.68
N PRO A 493 -8.83 -23.90 10.64
CA PRO A 493 -7.71 -23.01 10.96
C PRO A 493 -6.89 -22.69 9.71
N PHE A 494 -6.51 -21.43 9.54
CA PHE A 494 -5.80 -20.98 8.34
C PHE A 494 -4.73 -19.94 8.69
N PRO A 495 -3.48 -20.11 8.18
CA PRO A 495 -2.98 -21.25 7.42
C PRO A 495 -2.77 -22.50 8.28
N SER A 496 -3.06 -23.70 7.76
CA SER A 496 -2.79 -24.96 8.48
C SER A 496 -2.67 -26.17 7.55
N GLU A 497 -2.02 -27.24 8.03
CA GLU A 497 -2.01 -28.54 7.34
C GLU A 497 -3.41 -29.17 7.32
N GLU A 498 -4.26 -28.91 8.30
CA GLU A 498 -5.65 -29.39 8.33
C GLU A 498 -6.43 -28.82 7.14
N TYR A 499 -6.30 -27.52 6.89
CA TYR A 499 -6.87 -26.87 5.71
C TYR A 499 -6.30 -27.46 4.41
N ASN A 500 -4.97 -27.56 4.30
CA ASN A 500 -4.33 -28.07 3.07
C ASN A 500 -4.70 -29.54 2.78
N ALA A 501 -4.84 -30.37 3.82
CA ALA A 501 -5.28 -31.75 3.68
C ALA A 501 -6.74 -31.84 3.19
N ALA A 502 -7.64 -31.00 3.73
CA ALA A 502 -9.03 -30.92 3.28
C ALA A 502 -9.13 -30.43 1.83
N LEU A 503 -8.37 -29.39 1.47
CA LEU A 503 -8.30 -28.89 0.09
C LEU A 503 -7.73 -29.96 -0.85
N GLN A 504 -6.70 -30.69 -0.44
CA GLN A 504 -6.16 -31.78 -1.25
C GLN A 504 -7.21 -32.88 -1.49
N ALA A 505 -7.97 -33.26 -0.46
CA ALA A 505 -9.04 -34.24 -0.60
C ALA A 505 -10.09 -33.82 -1.63
N ILE A 506 -10.48 -32.54 -1.64
CA ILE A 506 -11.40 -31.97 -2.64
C ILE A 506 -10.78 -32.01 -4.03
N THR A 507 -9.55 -31.51 -4.18
CA THR A 507 -8.87 -31.45 -5.48
C THR A 507 -8.61 -32.83 -6.09
N THR A 508 -8.30 -33.83 -5.26
CA THR A 508 -8.09 -35.21 -5.71
C THR A 508 -9.35 -35.81 -6.32
N ARG A 509 -10.54 -35.47 -5.80
CA ARG A 509 -11.83 -35.97 -6.32
C ARG A 509 -12.11 -35.55 -7.76
N PHE A 510 -11.60 -34.40 -8.21
CA PHE A 510 -11.81 -33.94 -9.59
C PHE A 510 -10.55 -34.08 -10.46
N ALA A 511 -9.35 -33.82 -9.94
CA ALA A 511 -8.14 -33.84 -10.75
C ALA A 511 -7.40 -35.18 -10.74
N GLY A 512 -7.72 -36.07 -9.80
CA GLY A 512 -7.07 -37.37 -9.68
C GLY A 512 -7.39 -38.29 -10.85
N ARG A 513 -6.50 -39.26 -11.09
CA ARG A 513 -6.68 -40.28 -12.13
C ARG A 513 -8.02 -41.00 -11.95
N ASN A 514 -8.73 -41.19 -13.06
CA ASN A 514 -10.06 -41.83 -13.10
C ASN A 514 -11.16 -41.09 -12.32
N ALA A 515 -11.02 -39.79 -12.05
CA ALA A 515 -12.08 -38.97 -11.46
C ALA A 515 -13.40 -38.97 -12.27
N ALA A 516 -13.33 -39.20 -13.59
CA ALA A 516 -14.50 -39.34 -14.46
C ALA A 516 -14.30 -40.50 -15.46
N PRO A 517 -14.55 -41.77 -15.06
CA PRO A 517 -14.22 -42.95 -15.86
C PRO A 517 -14.86 -43.03 -17.26
N GLY A 518 -15.94 -42.29 -17.51
CA GLY A 518 -16.62 -42.22 -18.81
C GLY A 518 -16.02 -41.20 -19.79
N ARG A 519 -14.98 -40.46 -19.41
CA ARG A 519 -14.31 -39.44 -20.24
C ARG A 519 -12.94 -39.94 -20.72
N PRO A 520 -12.32 -39.30 -21.75
CA PRO A 520 -10.98 -39.65 -22.19
C PRO A 520 -9.98 -39.77 -21.03
N ASN A 521 -9.22 -40.86 -21.00
CA ASN A 521 -8.27 -41.24 -19.94
C ASN A 521 -8.86 -41.33 -18.52
N GLY A 522 -10.19 -41.37 -18.38
CA GLY A 522 -10.86 -41.27 -17.08
C GLY A 522 -10.71 -39.90 -16.40
N SER A 523 -10.19 -38.89 -17.11
CA SER A 523 -9.97 -37.54 -16.56
C SER A 523 -11.26 -36.72 -16.57
N SER A 524 -11.49 -35.93 -15.52
CA SER A 524 -12.60 -34.98 -15.49
C SER A 524 -12.30 -33.66 -16.22
N LEU A 525 -11.12 -33.52 -16.84
CA LEU A 525 -10.71 -32.31 -17.55
C LEU A 525 -11.81 -31.90 -18.55
N GLY A 526 -12.30 -30.67 -18.36
CA GLY A 526 -13.19 -29.99 -19.29
C GLY A 526 -12.37 -29.44 -20.44
N GLN A 527 -11.45 -28.54 -20.13
CA GLN A 527 -10.48 -27.98 -21.06
C GLN A 527 -9.19 -27.55 -20.33
N LEU A 528 -8.11 -27.37 -21.10
CA LEU A 528 -6.93 -26.61 -20.71
C LEU A 528 -6.95 -25.29 -21.48
N ARG A 529 -6.69 -24.17 -20.81
CA ARG A 529 -6.56 -22.87 -21.45
C ARG A 529 -5.21 -22.24 -21.19
N THR A 530 -4.75 -21.48 -22.17
CA THR A 530 -3.53 -20.69 -22.06
C THR A 530 -3.83 -19.25 -22.35
N ASN A 531 -3.14 -18.33 -21.68
CA ASN A 531 -3.29 -16.90 -21.93
C ASN A 531 -1.89 -16.29 -21.94
N GLU A 532 -1.43 -15.79 -23.09
CA GLU A 532 -0.06 -15.32 -23.23
C GLU A 532 0.12 -14.14 -24.19
N ILE A 533 1.00 -13.23 -23.79
CA ILE A 533 1.61 -12.22 -24.66
C ILE A 533 3.14 -12.37 -24.69
N ALA A 534 3.69 -13.19 -23.80
CA ALA A 534 5.12 -13.42 -23.67
C ALA A 534 5.74 -14.05 -24.92
N LEU A 535 4.95 -14.73 -25.77
CA LEU A 535 5.46 -15.37 -26.98
C LEU A 535 5.40 -14.43 -28.19
N ALA A 536 4.36 -13.60 -28.29
CA ALA A 536 4.20 -12.57 -29.30
C ALA A 536 3.08 -11.57 -28.95
N GLY A 537 3.14 -10.35 -29.50
CA GLY A 537 1.99 -9.43 -29.53
C GLY A 537 1.12 -9.68 -30.76
N PRO A 538 -0.22 -9.50 -30.70
CA PRO A 538 -1.03 -9.17 -29.52
C PRO A 538 -1.19 -10.37 -28.56
N TRP A 539 -1.77 -10.16 -27.36
CA TRP A 539 -2.17 -11.27 -26.47
C TRP A 539 -3.02 -12.30 -27.24
N GLU A 540 -2.77 -13.59 -27.00
CA GLU A 540 -3.58 -14.70 -27.48
C GLU A 540 -3.99 -15.66 -26.36
N LEU A 541 -5.23 -16.16 -26.44
CA LEU A 541 -5.73 -17.29 -25.68
C LEU A 541 -6.03 -18.47 -26.59
N ARG A 542 -5.58 -19.65 -26.16
CA ARG A 542 -5.85 -20.93 -26.83
C ARG A 542 -6.51 -21.91 -25.87
N GLU A 543 -7.37 -22.77 -26.40
CA GLU A 543 -8.06 -23.81 -25.67
C GLU A 543 -7.65 -25.19 -26.21
N PHE A 544 -7.58 -26.18 -25.30
CA PHE A 544 -7.20 -27.55 -25.59
C PHE A 544 -8.13 -28.52 -24.88
N VAL A 545 -8.40 -29.67 -25.49
CA VAL A 545 -9.18 -30.75 -24.90
C VAL A 545 -8.49 -32.09 -25.11
N LEU A 546 -8.82 -33.08 -24.28
CA LEU A 546 -8.34 -34.44 -24.47
C LEU A 546 -8.98 -35.04 -25.73
N SER A 547 -8.14 -35.52 -26.63
CA SER A 547 -8.54 -36.27 -27.81
C SER A 547 -9.11 -37.63 -27.40
N PRO A 548 -10.33 -38.01 -27.80
CA PRO A 548 -10.85 -39.36 -27.52
C PRO A 548 -10.10 -40.46 -28.28
N ASN A 549 -9.32 -40.09 -29.31
CA ASN A 549 -8.60 -41.04 -30.16
C ASN A 549 -7.17 -41.30 -29.67
N THR A 550 -6.46 -40.25 -29.26
CA THR A 550 -5.05 -40.34 -28.83
C THR A 550 -4.89 -40.27 -27.32
N GLY A 551 -5.90 -39.72 -26.61
CA GLY A 551 -5.80 -39.36 -25.20
C GLY A 551 -4.91 -38.16 -24.92
N PHE A 552 -4.29 -37.53 -25.93
CA PHE A 552 -3.44 -36.35 -25.74
C PHE A 552 -4.24 -35.06 -25.91
N LEU A 553 -3.71 -33.96 -25.39
CA LEU A 553 -4.29 -32.63 -25.57
C LEU A 553 -4.15 -32.17 -27.02
N ARG A 554 -5.25 -31.71 -27.61
CA ARG A 554 -5.27 -31.12 -28.96
C ARG A 554 -5.88 -29.72 -28.94
N PRO A 555 -5.48 -28.82 -29.86
CA PRO A 555 -6.15 -27.53 -30.04
C PRO A 555 -7.66 -27.69 -30.25
N GLU A 556 -8.43 -26.77 -29.68
CA GLU A 556 -9.88 -26.73 -29.73
C GLU A 556 -10.38 -25.28 -29.85
N THR A 557 -11.62 -25.13 -30.32
CA THR A 557 -12.31 -23.84 -30.37
C THR A 557 -12.42 -23.17 -29.00
N VAL A 558 -12.26 -21.84 -28.97
CA VAL A 558 -12.41 -21.05 -27.74
C VAL A 558 -13.89 -20.86 -27.42
N LYS A 559 -14.39 -21.51 -26.36
CA LYS A 559 -15.84 -21.48 -26.06
C LYS A 559 -16.38 -20.06 -25.90
N LEU A 560 -17.59 -19.87 -26.43
CA LEU A 560 -18.33 -18.59 -26.50
C LEU A 560 -17.67 -17.45 -27.27
N THR A 561 -16.48 -17.63 -27.85
CA THR A 561 -15.75 -16.54 -28.49
C THR A 561 -15.73 -16.75 -30.00
N PRO A 562 -16.50 -15.98 -30.80
CA PRO A 562 -16.36 -16.06 -32.25
C PRO A 562 -15.00 -15.53 -32.68
N ASP A 563 -14.59 -15.88 -33.90
CA ASP A 563 -13.37 -15.33 -34.48
C ASP A 563 -13.45 -13.79 -34.50
N LEU A 564 -12.33 -13.16 -34.13
CA LEU A 564 -12.23 -11.70 -34.02
C LEU A 564 -12.57 -10.99 -35.34
N GLY A 565 -12.37 -11.65 -36.49
CA GLY A 565 -12.74 -11.11 -37.81
C GLY A 565 -14.23 -10.82 -38.00
N PHE A 566 -15.10 -11.28 -37.10
CA PHE A 566 -16.52 -10.94 -37.11
C PHE A 566 -16.85 -9.64 -36.39
N ASP A 567 -15.93 -9.03 -35.65
CA ASP A 567 -16.15 -7.72 -35.06
C ASP A 567 -16.42 -6.66 -36.14
N GLY A 568 -17.35 -5.77 -35.89
CA GLY A 568 -17.80 -4.76 -36.86
C GLY A 568 -18.70 -5.30 -37.99
N THR A 569 -18.99 -6.60 -38.06
CA THR A 569 -19.69 -7.20 -39.20
C THR A 569 -21.21 -7.35 -39.02
N PRO A 570 -22.00 -7.34 -40.10
CA PRO A 570 -23.44 -7.67 -40.05
C PRO A 570 -23.72 -9.08 -39.50
N THR A 571 -22.80 -10.02 -39.67
CA THR A 571 -22.93 -11.39 -39.15
C THR A 571 -22.93 -11.41 -37.63
N LEU A 572 -22.03 -10.66 -36.99
CA LEU A 572 -22.05 -10.49 -35.53
C LEU A 572 -23.34 -9.82 -35.06
N ALA A 573 -23.76 -8.73 -35.72
CA ALA A 573 -25.02 -8.06 -35.38
C ALA A 573 -26.22 -9.01 -35.48
N ALA A 574 -26.29 -9.82 -36.55
CA ALA A 574 -27.32 -10.83 -36.70
C ALA A 574 -27.27 -11.88 -35.59
N PHE A 575 -26.09 -12.37 -35.20
CA PHE A 575 -25.94 -13.32 -34.10
C PHE A 575 -26.44 -12.74 -32.78
N VAL A 576 -25.98 -11.54 -32.41
CA VAL A 576 -26.36 -10.88 -31.15
C VAL A 576 -27.87 -10.62 -31.12
N ASN A 577 -28.45 -10.09 -32.20
CA ASN A 577 -29.89 -9.80 -32.24
C ASN A 577 -30.75 -11.07 -32.25
N GLN A 578 -30.34 -12.14 -32.96
CA GLN A 578 -31.09 -13.41 -32.98
C GLN A 578 -31.06 -14.12 -31.62
N ASN A 579 -30.02 -13.90 -30.83
CA ASN A 579 -29.82 -14.52 -29.53
C ASN A 579 -30.01 -13.55 -28.36
N GLU A 580 -30.59 -12.36 -28.59
CA GLU A 580 -30.64 -11.27 -27.63
C GLU A 580 -31.15 -11.72 -26.25
N ALA A 581 -32.31 -12.38 -26.22
CA ALA A 581 -32.92 -12.86 -24.98
C ALA A 581 -32.03 -13.90 -24.26
N ALA A 582 -31.40 -14.81 -25.00
CA ALA A 582 -30.50 -15.81 -24.43
C ALA A 582 -29.18 -15.19 -23.95
N ILE A 583 -28.69 -14.15 -24.61
CA ILE A 583 -27.48 -13.43 -24.21
C ILE A 583 -27.73 -12.62 -22.94
N VAL A 584 -28.83 -11.87 -22.88
CA VAL A 584 -29.23 -11.10 -21.69
C VAL A 584 -29.47 -12.03 -20.50
N ALA A 585 -30.06 -13.21 -20.75
CA ALA A 585 -30.24 -14.24 -19.73
C ALA A 585 -28.95 -15.03 -19.42
N GLU A 586 -27.85 -14.76 -20.13
CA GLU A 586 -26.58 -15.48 -19.97
C GLU A 586 -26.77 -17.01 -20.15
N GLN A 587 -27.53 -17.41 -21.15
CA GLN A 587 -27.93 -18.79 -21.46
C GLN A 587 -27.71 -19.14 -22.94
N PHE A 588 -26.66 -18.59 -23.54
CA PHE A 588 -26.35 -18.78 -24.97
C PHE A 588 -25.08 -19.62 -25.18
N THR A 589 -24.92 -20.08 -26.42
CA THR A 589 -23.68 -20.68 -26.92
C THR A 589 -23.33 -20.04 -28.25
N VAL A 590 -22.04 -19.85 -28.51
CA VAL A 590 -21.56 -19.52 -29.85
C VAL A 590 -21.33 -20.84 -30.61
N PRO A 591 -22.02 -21.08 -31.72
CA PRO A 591 -21.90 -22.33 -32.47
C PRO A 591 -20.63 -22.36 -33.33
N ASP A 592 -20.14 -23.55 -33.65
CA ASP A 592 -19.01 -23.74 -34.56
C ASP A 592 -19.25 -23.07 -35.92
N THR A 593 -20.49 -23.13 -36.42
CA THR A 593 -20.90 -22.47 -37.65
C THR A 593 -22.10 -21.55 -37.43
N PHE A 594 -22.10 -20.38 -38.05
CA PHE A 594 -23.25 -19.48 -38.10
C PHE A 594 -23.44 -18.98 -39.54
N GLN A 595 -24.69 -19.00 -40.02
CA GLN A 595 -25.02 -18.66 -41.42
C GLN A 595 -24.23 -19.47 -42.48
N GLY A 596 -23.90 -20.74 -42.16
CA GLY A 596 -23.24 -21.66 -43.09
C GLY A 596 -21.73 -21.50 -43.22
N ALA A 597 -21.11 -20.62 -42.42
CA ALA A 597 -19.65 -20.44 -42.35
C ALA A 597 -19.13 -20.74 -40.94
N PRO A 598 -17.85 -21.12 -40.78
CA PRO A 598 -17.22 -21.17 -39.47
C PRO A 598 -17.35 -19.84 -38.73
N PHE A 599 -17.62 -19.90 -37.43
CA PHE A 599 -17.91 -18.74 -36.60
C PHE A 599 -17.15 -18.76 -35.28
N LEU A 600 -17.16 -19.87 -34.54
CA LEU A 600 -16.43 -20.02 -33.29
C LEU A 600 -14.90 -20.01 -33.52
N GLY A 601 -14.18 -19.13 -32.84
CA GLY A 601 -12.76 -18.89 -33.07
C GLY A 601 -11.88 -20.05 -32.62
N GLY A 602 -10.75 -20.24 -33.31
CA GLY A 602 -9.71 -21.21 -32.93
C GLY A 602 -8.76 -20.70 -31.84
N SER A 603 -8.63 -19.39 -31.73
CA SER A 603 -7.94 -18.68 -30.66
C SER A 603 -8.60 -17.31 -30.45
N SER A 604 -8.22 -16.61 -29.39
CA SER A 604 -8.80 -15.30 -29.04
C SER A 604 -7.69 -14.28 -28.87
N PHE A 605 -7.73 -13.18 -29.64
CA PHE A 605 -6.78 -12.07 -29.54
C PHE A 605 -7.41 -10.85 -28.88
N ASN A 606 -6.59 -10.01 -28.23
CA ASN A 606 -7.07 -8.80 -27.55
C ASN A 606 -6.41 -7.52 -28.00
N ASN A 607 -6.94 -7.07 -29.12
CA ASN A 607 -6.97 -5.69 -29.57
C ASN A 607 -8.43 -5.16 -29.54
N LEU A 608 -9.32 -5.86 -28.84
CA LEU A 608 -10.75 -5.58 -28.83
C LEU A 608 -11.03 -4.51 -27.78
N THR A 609 -11.59 -3.38 -28.21
CA THR A 609 -12.13 -2.39 -27.27
C THR A 609 -13.45 -2.92 -26.67
N ALA A 610 -14.35 -3.36 -27.54
CA ALA A 610 -15.62 -3.99 -27.22
C ALA A 610 -16.12 -4.74 -28.46
N TRP A 611 -16.87 -5.81 -28.28
CA TRP A 611 -17.63 -6.38 -29.41
C TRP A 611 -18.68 -5.37 -29.88
N THR A 612 -18.54 -4.90 -31.12
CA THR A 612 -19.42 -3.88 -31.71
C THR A 612 -19.72 -4.20 -33.15
N ALA A 613 -20.93 -3.91 -33.62
CA ALA A 613 -21.26 -3.99 -35.03
C ALA A 613 -22.43 -3.04 -35.37
N PRO A 614 -22.41 -2.38 -36.54
CA PRO A 614 -23.58 -1.65 -37.02
C PRO A 614 -24.81 -2.56 -37.08
N GLY A 615 -25.89 -2.16 -36.43
CA GLY A 615 -27.17 -2.88 -36.42
C GLY A 615 -27.42 -3.77 -35.21
N ILE A 616 -26.51 -3.84 -34.22
CA ILE A 616 -26.86 -4.38 -32.90
C ILE A 616 -27.92 -3.48 -32.26
N LEU A 617 -29.05 -4.08 -31.83
CA LEU A 617 -30.23 -3.33 -31.37
C LEU A 617 -30.26 -3.08 -29.86
N ASN A 618 -29.57 -3.92 -29.07
CA ASN A 618 -29.59 -3.87 -27.61
C ASN A 618 -28.16 -3.86 -27.04
N ASN A 619 -27.76 -2.75 -26.42
CA ASN A 619 -26.44 -2.60 -25.82
C ASN A 619 -26.22 -3.55 -24.63
N GLU A 620 -27.27 -3.90 -23.89
CA GLU A 620 -27.13 -4.84 -22.77
C GLU A 620 -26.79 -6.23 -23.28
N ALA A 621 -27.45 -6.69 -24.35
CA ALA A 621 -27.08 -7.95 -25.00
C ALA A 621 -25.63 -7.92 -25.51
N ARG A 622 -25.21 -6.83 -26.15
CA ARG A 622 -23.82 -6.64 -26.58
C ARG A 622 -22.82 -6.70 -25.42
N HIS A 623 -23.09 -6.01 -24.31
CA HIS A 623 -22.24 -6.01 -23.13
C HIS A 623 -22.14 -7.41 -22.52
N LYS A 624 -23.28 -8.06 -22.29
CA LYS A 624 -23.34 -9.43 -21.78
C LYS A 624 -22.67 -10.43 -22.71
N PHE A 625 -22.79 -10.25 -24.02
CA PHE A 625 -22.04 -11.03 -25.00
C PHE A 625 -20.53 -10.82 -24.83
N SER A 626 -20.09 -9.57 -24.72
CA SER A 626 -18.67 -9.22 -24.57
C SER A 626 -18.06 -9.83 -23.30
N LEU A 627 -18.71 -9.66 -22.14
CA LEU A 627 -18.29 -10.26 -20.86
C LEU A 627 -18.18 -11.80 -20.92
N ASN A 628 -18.87 -12.43 -21.86
CA ASN A 628 -18.91 -13.87 -22.05
C ASN A 628 -17.90 -14.41 -23.06
N THR A 629 -17.17 -13.52 -23.71
CA THR A 629 -16.10 -13.87 -24.66
C THR A 629 -14.75 -13.67 -23.99
N CYS A 630 -13.75 -14.44 -24.39
CA CYS A 630 -12.43 -14.38 -23.77
C CYS A 630 -11.79 -12.99 -23.94
N ASN A 631 -11.74 -12.48 -25.18
CA ASN A 631 -11.20 -11.16 -25.48
C ASN A 631 -12.05 -10.00 -24.95
N GLY A 632 -13.38 -10.14 -24.86
CA GLY A 632 -14.23 -9.10 -24.28
C GLY A 632 -14.08 -8.97 -22.76
N CYS A 633 -14.01 -10.09 -22.02
CA CYS A 633 -13.80 -10.08 -20.57
C CYS A 633 -12.39 -9.58 -20.19
N HIS A 634 -11.41 -9.83 -21.04
CA HIS A 634 -10.05 -9.30 -20.91
C HIS A 634 -9.85 -7.96 -21.63
N GLY A 635 -10.92 -7.31 -22.09
CA GLY A 635 -10.84 -6.03 -22.77
C GLY A 635 -10.69 -4.88 -21.76
N GLY A 636 -9.64 -4.06 -21.93
CA GLY A 636 -9.37 -2.94 -21.03
C GLY A 636 -10.52 -1.92 -20.92
N ALA A 637 -11.34 -1.79 -21.97
CA ALA A 637 -12.46 -0.85 -21.98
C ALA A 637 -13.78 -1.43 -21.45
N GLU A 638 -13.98 -2.75 -21.47
CA GLU A 638 -15.20 -3.40 -20.96
C GLU A 638 -15.09 -3.75 -19.47
N THR A 639 -13.91 -4.20 -19.03
CA THR A 639 -13.74 -4.74 -17.67
C THR A 639 -12.62 -4.08 -16.87
N GLY A 640 -11.88 -3.15 -17.48
CA GLY A 640 -10.71 -2.54 -16.85
C GLY A 640 -9.56 -3.52 -16.66
N THR A 641 -9.60 -4.66 -17.37
CA THR A 641 -8.56 -5.69 -17.31
C THR A 641 -7.65 -5.51 -18.53
N PRO A 642 -6.47 -4.90 -18.41
CA PRO A 642 -5.61 -4.67 -19.57
C PRO A 642 -4.97 -5.96 -20.10
N PHE A 643 -4.81 -6.99 -19.27
CA PHE A 643 -4.15 -8.23 -19.70
C PHE A 643 -4.64 -9.52 -19.02
N LEU A 644 -4.39 -9.73 -17.72
CA LEU A 644 -4.75 -10.98 -17.02
C LEU A 644 -5.70 -10.73 -15.84
N HIS A 645 -6.64 -11.64 -15.64
CA HIS A 645 -7.44 -11.68 -14.40
C HIS A 645 -6.67 -12.23 -13.21
N VAL A 646 -5.68 -13.11 -13.46
CA VAL A 646 -4.75 -13.67 -12.48
C VAL A 646 -3.34 -13.39 -12.95
N ASN A 647 -2.65 -12.46 -12.32
CA ASN A 647 -1.29 -12.11 -12.73
C ASN A 647 -0.27 -13.17 -12.27
N PRO A 648 0.79 -13.39 -13.06
CA PRO A 648 1.94 -14.17 -12.61
C PRO A 648 2.53 -13.57 -11.32
N ARG A 649 3.07 -14.43 -10.46
CA ARG A 649 3.62 -14.04 -9.16
C ARG A 649 5.10 -14.41 -9.07
N THR A 650 5.84 -13.74 -8.19
CA THR A 650 7.18 -14.17 -7.77
C THR A 650 7.07 -15.09 -6.56
N LEU A 651 8.11 -15.89 -6.29
CA LEU A 651 8.18 -16.63 -5.02
C LEU A 651 8.05 -15.69 -3.82
N GLY A 652 7.37 -16.13 -2.77
CA GLY A 652 7.06 -15.35 -1.57
C GLY A 652 5.97 -14.28 -1.72
N SER A 653 5.31 -14.16 -2.88
CA SER A 653 4.20 -13.22 -3.07
C SER A 653 2.97 -13.91 -3.69
N GLU A 654 1.76 -13.56 -3.23
CA GLU A 654 0.53 -14.09 -3.83
C GLU A 654 0.28 -13.48 -5.22
N ALA A 655 -0.44 -14.20 -6.09
CA ALA A 655 -0.92 -13.63 -7.34
C ALA A 655 -1.87 -12.45 -7.07
N SER A 656 -1.72 -11.38 -7.86
CA SER A 656 -2.67 -10.25 -7.87
C SER A 656 -3.80 -10.53 -8.85
N LEU A 657 -5.00 -10.04 -8.51
CA LEU A 657 -6.20 -10.22 -9.31
C LEU A 657 -6.63 -8.90 -9.97
N SER A 658 -7.25 -8.97 -11.15
CA SER A 658 -7.79 -7.78 -11.83
C SER A 658 -8.98 -7.17 -11.07
N GLY A 659 -9.26 -5.88 -11.31
CA GLY A 659 -10.44 -5.21 -10.77
C GLY A 659 -11.77 -5.86 -11.14
N PHE A 660 -11.88 -6.51 -12.31
CA PHE A 660 -13.06 -7.31 -12.67
C PHE A 660 -13.36 -8.41 -11.64
N MET A 661 -12.31 -9.08 -11.15
CA MET A 661 -12.41 -10.16 -10.18
C MET A 661 -12.81 -9.63 -8.80
N THR A 662 -12.21 -8.52 -8.38
CA THR A 662 -12.27 -8.04 -6.98
C THR A 662 -13.26 -6.89 -6.74
N GLY A 663 -13.79 -6.25 -7.78
CA GLY A 663 -14.59 -5.05 -7.67
C GLY A 663 -14.01 -3.88 -8.47
N ILE A 664 -14.73 -3.39 -9.48
CA ILE A 664 -14.40 -2.19 -10.24
C ILE A 664 -15.67 -1.50 -10.75
N ASN A 665 -15.63 -0.17 -10.81
CA ASN A 665 -16.61 0.64 -11.55
C ASN A 665 -15.96 1.12 -12.85
N ILE A 666 -16.57 0.80 -14.00
CA ILE A 666 -16.05 1.17 -15.31
C ILE A 666 -17.17 1.67 -16.22
N PRO A 667 -16.99 2.79 -16.96
CA PRO A 667 -17.95 3.21 -17.96
C PRO A 667 -18.01 2.22 -19.12
N ASP A 668 -19.20 1.78 -19.50
CA ASP A 668 -19.44 1.01 -20.73
C ASP A 668 -18.89 1.79 -21.94
N PRO A 669 -18.06 1.18 -22.79
CA PRO A 669 -17.35 1.89 -23.85
C PRO A 669 -18.27 2.39 -24.97
N VAL A 670 -19.52 1.93 -25.03
CA VAL A 670 -20.51 2.31 -26.04
C VAL A 670 -21.47 3.37 -25.50
N THR A 671 -21.97 3.20 -24.27
CA THR A 671 -22.99 4.12 -23.71
C THR A 671 -22.45 5.11 -22.68
N GLY A 672 -21.27 4.85 -22.11
CA GLY A 672 -20.73 5.60 -20.97
C GLY A 672 -21.40 5.29 -19.63
N GLU A 673 -22.37 4.37 -19.61
CA GLU A 673 -23.05 3.93 -18.38
C GLU A 673 -22.05 3.25 -17.44
N VAL A 674 -21.98 3.66 -16.17
CA VAL A 674 -21.08 3.03 -15.21
C VAL A 674 -21.57 1.61 -14.88
N ARG A 675 -20.75 0.61 -15.20
CA ARG A 675 -20.94 -0.79 -14.83
C ARG A 675 -20.14 -1.11 -13.57
N THR A 676 -20.77 -1.78 -12.61
CA THR A 676 -20.10 -2.33 -11.42
C THR A 676 -19.86 -3.82 -11.64
N LEU A 677 -18.59 -4.23 -11.64
CA LEU A 677 -18.17 -5.61 -11.87
C LEU A 677 -17.48 -6.14 -10.62
N ASN A 678 -17.91 -7.30 -10.12
CA ASN A 678 -17.27 -8.01 -9.00
C ASN A 678 -17.55 -9.51 -9.14
N ASP A 679 -16.72 -10.20 -9.91
CA ASP A 679 -16.98 -11.60 -10.21
C ASP A 679 -16.79 -12.53 -9.01
N LEU A 680 -15.79 -12.30 -8.15
CA LEU A 680 -15.63 -13.08 -6.93
C LEU A 680 -16.81 -12.87 -5.96
N GLY A 681 -17.30 -11.65 -5.82
CA GLY A 681 -18.51 -11.36 -5.03
C GLY A 681 -19.74 -12.09 -5.57
N ARG A 682 -19.89 -12.18 -6.90
CA ARG A 682 -20.97 -12.96 -7.54
C ARG A 682 -20.83 -14.45 -7.24
N ARG A 683 -19.62 -15.03 -7.35
CA ARG A 683 -19.34 -16.44 -7.02
C ARG A 683 -19.59 -16.73 -5.55
N ASN A 684 -19.25 -15.78 -4.66
CA ASN A 684 -19.50 -15.84 -3.22
C ASN A 684 -20.99 -15.99 -2.92
N GLN A 685 -21.81 -15.09 -3.46
CA GLN A 685 -23.26 -15.14 -3.29
C GLN A 685 -23.86 -16.46 -3.83
N ASP A 686 -23.33 -16.97 -4.93
CA ASP A 686 -23.82 -18.22 -5.52
C ASP A 686 -23.50 -19.45 -4.65
N LEU A 687 -22.27 -19.57 -4.11
CA LEU A 687 -21.94 -20.63 -3.15
C LEU A 687 -22.75 -20.48 -1.86
N ALA A 688 -22.89 -19.25 -1.34
CA ALA A 688 -23.68 -18.96 -0.14
C ALA A 688 -25.15 -19.40 -0.30
N ALA A 689 -25.74 -19.20 -1.49
CA ALA A 689 -27.11 -19.67 -1.77
C ALA A 689 -27.27 -21.19 -1.70
N LEU A 690 -26.19 -21.97 -1.88
CA LEU A 690 -26.21 -23.43 -1.77
C LEU A 690 -26.02 -23.93 -0.33
N VAL A 691 -25.23 -23.23 0.48
CA VAL A 691 -24.76 -23.73 1.79
C VAL A 691 -25.33 -22.99 3.00
N CYS A 692 -25.82 -21.75 2.81
CA CYS A 692 -26.26 -20.88 3.91
C CYS A 692 -27.78 -20.69 4.02
N GLU A 693 -28.55 -20.95 2.96
CA GLU A 693 -30.02 -20.92 3.06
C GLU A 693 -30.55 -22.19 3.76
N PRO A 694 -31.56 -22.09 4.66
CA PRO A 694 -32.06 -23.25 5.38
C PRO A 694 -32.63 -24.29 4.42
N VAL A 695 -32.11 -25.52 4.48
CA VAL A 695 -32.70 -26.68 3.83
C VAL A 695 -34.12 -26.86 4.40
N PRO A 696 -35.20 -26.75 3.60
CA PRO A 696 -36.52 -27.05 4.13
C PRO A 696 -36.57 -28.53 4.49
N THR A 697 -36.76 -28.82 5.78
CA THR A 697 -37.05 -30.17 6.27
C THR A 697 -38.35 -30.63 5.65
N PHE A 698 -38.31 -31.55 4.68
CA PHE A 698 -39.50 -32.26 4.23
C PHE A 698 -39.93 -33.25 5.32
N ALA A 699 -40.70 -32.76 6.30
CA ALA A 699 -41.41 -33.62 7.22
C ALA A 699 -42.52 -34.35 6.45
N ALA A 700 -42.45 -35.68 6.42
CA ALA A 700 -43.46 -36.53 5.83
C ALA A 700 -44.79 -36.42 6.60
N GLY A 701 -45.85 -36.02 5.89
CA GLY A 701 -47.24 -36.35 6.24
C GLY A 701 -48.10 -35.24 6.87
N ALA A 702 -48.83 -34.49 6.03
CA ALA A 702 -50.21 -34.03 6.25
C ALA A 702 -50.74 -33.32 4.98
N PRO A 703 -52.06 -33.40 4.65
CA PRO A 703 -52.58 -32.94 3.36
C PRO A 703 -52.76 -31.42 3.30
N ALA A 704 -52.57 -30.90 2.09
CA ALA A 704 -52.48 -29.49 1.73
C ALA A 704 -53.75 -28.66 2.01
N ALA A 705 -53.55 -27.46 2.55
CA ALA A 705 -54.44 -26.31 2.36
C ALA A 705 -53.71 -25.27 1.50
N ARG A 706 -54.25 -25.01 0.31
CA ARG A 706 -53.77 -24.01 -0.64
C ARG A 706 -54.01 -22.60 -0.10
N ALA A 707 -52.93 -21.82 0.04
CA ALA A 707 -52.96 -20.36 -0.05
C ALA A 707 -51.94 -19.95 -1.10
N ALA A 708 -52.37 -19.15 -2.08
CA ALA A 708 -51.60 -18.77 -3.25
C ALA A 708 -50.46 -17.82 -2.89
N ALA A 709 -49.23 -18.30 -3.02
CA ALA A 709 -48.03 -17.47 -3.21
C ALA A 709 -47.67 -17.47 -4.71
N PRO A 710 -47.04 -16.41 -5.24
CA PRO A 710 -46.73 -16.33 -6.65
C PRO A 710 -45.75 -17.44 -7.03
N SER A 711 -46.04 -18.10 -8.14
CA SER A 711 -45.25 -19.18 -8.73
C SER A 711 -43.85 -18.70 -9.12
N GLY A 712 -42.87 -18.92 -8.25
CA GLY A 712 -41.45 -18.99 -8.60
C GLY A 712 -40.96 -20.39 -8.27
N SER A 713 -41.01 -21.32 -9.23
CA SER A 713 -40.41 -22.64 -9.05
C SER A 713 -38.89 -22.51 -8.95
N ARG A 714 -38.27 -23.35 -8.11
CA ARG A 714 -36.82 -23.59 -8.02
C ARG A 714 -36.27 -24.19 -9.34
N SER A 715 -36.35 -23.43 -10.44
CA SER A 715 -35.85 -23.84 -11.77
C SER A 715 -35.04 -22.74 -12.46
N ALA A 716 -34.41 -21.85 -11.69
CA ALA A 716 -33.39 -20.94 -12.20
C ALA A 716 -31.97 -21.46 -11.88
N PHE A 717 -31.69 -22.72 -12.18
CA PHE A 717 -30.38 -23.37 -11.88
C PHE A 717 -29.39 -23.34 -13.03
N ILE A 718 -29.54 -22.41 -13.98
CA ILE A 718 -28.65 -22.31 -15.14
C ILE A 718 -28.29 -20.84 -15.34
N ARG A 719 -27.18 -20.38 -14.75
CA ARG A 719 -26.49 -19.16 -15.19
C ARG A 719 -25.27 -19.63 -15.99
N ARG A 720 -25.32 -19.53 -17.31
CA ARG A 720 -24.34 -20.10 -18.26
C ARG A 720 -23.35 -19.06 -18.81
N GLY A 721 -23.63 -17.77 -18.64
CA GLY A 721 -22.74 -16.68 -19.00
C GLY A 721 -21.93 -16.20 -17.79
N ILE A 722 -20.88 -15.40 -17.91
CA ILE A 722 -19.77 -15.20 -16.96
C ILE A 722 -19.01 -16.50 -16.59
N GLY A 723 -19.67 -17.66 -16.61
CA GLY A 723 -19.15 -18.98 -16.24
C GLY A 723 -18.11 -19.59 -17.18
N ARG A 724 -17.97 -19.07 -18.40
CA ARG A 724 -17.08 -19.66 -19.40
C ARG A 724 -15.79 -18.88 -19.64
N VAL A 725 -15.57 -17.77 -18.93
CA VAL A 725 -14.38 -16.94 -19.07
C VAL A 725 -13.70 -16.80 -17.69
N HIS A 726 -12.51 -17.40 -17.57
CA HIS A 726 -11.48 -17.31 -16.50
C HIS A 726 -11.75 -17.57 -15.02
#